data_AF-A0A2E6GVZ4-F1
#
_entry.id   AF-A0A2E6GVZ4-F1
#
_cell.length_a   1.000
_cell.length_b   1.000
_cell.length_c   1.000
_cell.angle_alpha   90.00
_cell.angle_beta   90.00
_cell.angle_gamma   90.00
#
_symmetry.space_group_name_H-M   'P 1'
#
loop_
_entity.id
_entity.type
_entity.pdbx_description
1 polymer ?
#
loop_
_entity_poly.entity_id
_entity_poly.type
_entity_poly.pdbx_seq_one_letter_code
_entity_poly.pdbx_strand_id
1 'polypeptide(L)'
;MYLIFDTETTGLPGNFKAPITDIDNWPWCVQIAWQLHDKWGNLIEARDYLVKPDRFDIPSNASDIHGISTALAEELGEELDFVLNEFNLALKKSEFVVGQNVGFDINIMGCEFHRKGLDSPLAQISVLDTCTEETANLCQIFIGKSKKPKFPTLTELHEHLFGVGFGDAHNATADVEATARCFLELVGRGCFPQSDLNQGEGYLSKFKEKNPEPFDFIGLKHLNLKKESEKIAPKKASDQPAETVDVDAGLTRLKDVPFSHLHNHTQYSILQSTTQVQNLVNQAAKYNMPAVALTDSGNMMAAFLFVNAVLKKNKAIETELEEAKEKGQNIKKQTLKPIIGAELFVCKNHKDKSYRDDGYQIPFLAKNKTGYKNLSRICSQGHIDGFYYVPRVDKELILQYKNDIIVTTGGLYGEVPNLILNVGENQAEEALLWWKGNFGDDFYIEIVRHGLEEEERLNAVLLKFAKKHQIKIIAANNTYYLNQADSEGHDILLCVKDGQLKNTPVGRGRGFRYGFPNKEFYFKSQDEMKGLFADIPEAIENIQEIVDKIESFGLAREVLLPAFDIPERFQDPKDNEDGGKRGENAYLRYLTYEGAKDRYGEVTSEISDRLDFELEVIANTGYPGYFLIVQDFIKEARKMGVSVGPGRGSAAGSAVAYCTTITNIDPIKYD
;
A
#
# COMPACT_ATOMS: atom_id res chain seq x y z
N MET A 1 24.92 30.88 -25.28
CA MET A 1 23.55 31.42 -24.99
C MET A 1 22.90 30.55 -23.94
N TYR A 2 22.00 31.10 -23.14
CA TYR A 2 21.33 30.40 -22.04
C TYR A 2 19.92 30.00 -22.47
N LEU A 3 19.62 28.71 -22.55
CA LEU A 3 18.28 28.21 -22.81
C LEU A 3 17.66 27.75 -21.49
N ILE A 4 16.73 28.54 -20.97
CA ILE A 4 15.98 28.24 -19.76
C ILE A 4 14.70 27.52 -20.20
N PHE A 5 14.43 26.33 -19.70
CA PHE A 5 13.22 25.59 -20.06
C PHE A 5 12.67 24.80 -18.88
N ASP A 6 11.39 24.47 -18.96
CA ASP A 6 10.64 23.70 -17.95
C ASP A 6 9.56 22.87 -18.65
N THR A 7 9.16 21.76 -18.03
CA THR A 7 8.16 20.84 -18.58
C THR A 7 7.07 20.49 -17.58
N GLU A 8 5.82 20.51 -18.04
CA GLU A 8 4.71 19.85 -17.35
C GLU A 8 4.56 18.42 -17.87
N THR A 9 4.18 17.51 -16.98
CA THR A 9 4.13 16.08 -17.32
C THR A 9 2.89 15.39 -16.78
N THR A 10 2.59 14.20 -17.28
CA THR A 10 1.48 13.38 -16.79
C THR A 10 1.68 12.85 -15.36
N GLY A 11 2.83 13.06 -14.71
CA GLY A 11 3.07 12.57 -13.36
C GLY A 11 4.55 12.51 -12.98
N LEU A 12 4.91 11.56 -12.12
CA LEU A 12 6.30 11.33 -11.71
C LEU A 12 6.76 9.95 -12.19
N PRO A 13 8.05 9.76 -12.50
CA PRO A 13 8.59 8.46 -12.90
C PRO A 13 8.56 7.48 -11.74
N GLY A 14 8.34 6.19 -12.04
CA GLY A 14 8.41 5.12 -11.03
C GLY A 14 9.80 4.99 -10.41
N ASN A 15 10.84 5.23 -11.22
CA ASN A 15 12.24 5.25 -10.82
C ASN A 15 12.97 6.43 -11.47
N PHE A 16 13.35 7.41 -10.66
CA PHE A 16 14.12 8.60 -11.08
C PHE A 16 15.52 8.28 -11.63
N LYS A 17 16.01 7.05 -11.46
CA LYS A 17 17.33 6.60 -11.96
C LYS A 17 17.23 5.74 -13.23
N ALA A 18 16.03 5.50 -13.76
CA ALA A 18 15.88 4.71 -14.98
C ALA A 18 16.53 5.45 -16.16
N PRO A 19 17.12 4.73 -17.13
CA PRO A 19 17.62 5.37 -18.34
C PRO A 19 16.46 5.97 -19.14
N ILE A 20 16.73 6.99 -19.97
CA ILE A 20 15.73 7.62 -20.85
C ILE A 20 15.14 6.67 -21.90
N THR A 21 15.78 5.52 -22.10
CA THR A 21 15.29 4.45 -22.99
C THR A 21 14.17 3.62 -22.36
N ASP A 22 13.98 3.69 -21.04
CA ASP A 22 12.87 3.05 -20.32
C ASP A 22 11.63 3.95 -20.39
N ILE A 23 11.05 4.04 -21.59
CA ILE A 23 9.98 5.00 -21.92
C ILE A 23 8.68 4.77 -21.13
N ASP A 24 8.48 3.57 -20.58
CA ASP A 24 7.32 3.23 -19.75
C ASP A 24 7.49 3.71 -18.30
N ASN A 25 8.73 3.91 -17.86
CA ASN A 25 9.02 4.46 -16.53
C ASN A 25 8.78 5.97 -16.46
N TRP A 26 9.09 6.69 -17.53
CA TRP A 26 9.05 8.15 -17.56
C TRP A 26 7.68 8.66 -18.02
N PRO A 27 7.14 9.72 -17.39
CA PRO A 27 5.85 10.29 -17.79
C PRO A 27 5.94 10.95 -19.18
N TRP A 28 4.80 11.36 -19.71
CA TRP A 28 4.70 12.09 -20.97
C TRP A 28 4.81 13.59 -20.71
N CYS A 29 5.50 14.30 -21.59
CA CYS A 29 5.49 15.75 -21.65
C CYS A 29 4.12 16.24 -22.12
N VAL A 30 3.54 17.16 -21.36
CA VAL A 30 2.22 17.76 -21.59
C VAL A 30 2.36 19.22 -22.02
N GLN A 31 3.37 19.91 -21.48
CA GLN A 31 3.73 21.27 -21.88
C GLN A 31 5.25 21.39 -21.85
N ILE A 32 5.79 22.16 -22.77
CA ILE A 32 7.16 22.66 -22.69
C ILE A 32 7.16 24.16 -22.97
N ALA A 33 7.86 24.90 -22.13
CA ALA A 33 8.14 26.31 -22.36
C ALA A 33 9.65 26.55 -22.32
N TRP A 34 10.12 27.57 -23.03
CA TRP A 34 11.51 28.02 -22.93
C TRP A 34 11.71 29.49 -23.23
N GLN A 35 12.81 30.02 -22.69
CA GLN A 35 13.38 31.32 -23.03
C GLN A 35 14.84 31.15 -23.40
N LEU A 36 15.24 31.73 -24.53
CA LEU A 36 16.63 31.80 -24.95
C LEU A 36 17.16 33.21 -24.71
N HIS A 37 18.22 33.31 -23.93
CA HIS A 37 18.88 34.57 -23.62
C HIS A 37 20.30 34.62 -24.19
N ASP A 38 20.72 35.82 -24.59
CA ASP A 38 22.12 36.07 -24.90
C ASP A 38 22.99 36.06 -23.63
N LYS A 39 24.31 36.21 -23.81
CA LYS A 39 25.26 36.25 -22.68
C LYS A 39 25.11 37.47 -21.76
N TRP A 40 24.22 38.42 -22.05
CA TRP A 40 23.97 39.60 -21.21
C TRP A 40 22.61 39.53 -20.51
N GLY A 41 21.85 38.45 -20.73
CA GLY A 41 20.51 38.28 -20.20
C GLY A 41 19.41 38.85 -21.09
N ASN A 42 19.72 39.35 -22.30
CA ASN A 42 18.70 39.84 -23.21
C ASN A 42 17.92 38.66 -23.82
N LEU A 43 16.59 38.75 -23.81
CA LEU A 43 15.71 37.76 -24.43
C LEU A 43 15.88 37.77 -25.96
N ILE A 44 16.11 36.59 -26.53
CA ILE A 44 16.21 36.35 -27.99
C ILE A 44 14.90 35.76 -28.51
N GLU A 45 14.40 34.72 -27.84
CA GLU A 45 13.13 34.06 -28.17
C GLU A 45 12.48 33.50 -26.91
N ALA A 46 11.15 33.44 -26.93
CA ALA A 46 10.34 32.73 -25.96
C ALA A 46 9.30 31.89 -26.72
N ARG A 47 9.07 30.67 -26.23
CA ARG A 47 8.11 29.71 -26.78
C ARG A 47 7.43 28.95 -25.67
N ASP A 48 6.20 28.54 -25.95
CA ASP A 48 5.33 27.74 -25.08
C ASP A 48 4.47 26.87 -26.00
N TYR A 49 4.52 25.56 -25.77
CA TYR A 49 3.75 24.58 -26.51
C TYR A 49 3.08 23.61 -25.55
N LEU A 50 1.75 23.47 -25.70
CA LEU A 50 1.04 22.30 -25.23
C LEU A 50 1.32 21.14 -26.19
N VAL A 51 1.59 19.96 -25.64
CA VAL A 51 1.82 18.74 -26.41
C VAL A 51 0.49 18.01 -26.53
N LYS A 52 0.09 17.74 -27.77
CA LYS A 52 -1.11 16.97 -28.05
C LYS A 52 -0.92 15.50 -27.63
N PRO A 53 -1.84 14.92 -26.83
CA PRO A 53 -1.72 13.54 -26.40
C PRO A 53 -1.77 12.54 -27.57
N ASP A 54 -0.81 11.61 -27.60
CA ASP A 54 -0.75 10.48 -28.54
C ASP A 54 -0.61 9.19 -27.73
N ARG A 55 -1.71 8.44 -27.59
CA ARG A 55 -1.79 7.18 -26.80
C ARG A 55 -1.60 7.33 -25.28
N PHE A 56 -1.75 8.53 -24.75
CA PHE A 56 -1.80 8.77 -23.31
C PHE A 56 -2.93 9.72 -22.96
N ASP A 57 -3.36 9.67 -21.70
CA ASP A 57 -4.29 10.62 -21.11
C ASP A 57 -3.55 11.45 -20.06
N ILE A 58 -4.00 12.66 -19.79
CA ILE A 58 -3.46 13.47 -18.70
C ILE A 58 -4.28 13.16 -17.44
N PRO A 59 -3.68 12.51 -16.43
CA PRO A 59 -4.42 12.05 -15.27
C PRO A 59 -4.84 13.20 -14.37
N SER A 60 -5.92 13.00 -13.62
CA SER A 60 -6.55 14.08 -12.84
C SER A 60 -5.62 14.71 -11.82
N ASN A 61 -4.76 13.92 -11.16
CA ASN A 61 -3.83 14.46 -10.17
C ASN A 61 -2.76 15.35 -10.80
N ALA A 62 -2.35 15.08 -12.04
CA ALA A 62 -1.45 15.96 -12.79
C ALA A 62 -2.21 17.24 -13.22
N SER A 63 -3.40 17.06 -13.80
CA SER A 63 -4.26 18.19 -14.20
C SER A 63 -4.64 19.11 -13.04
N ASP A 64 -4.76 18.62 -11.80
CA ASP A 64 -5.05 19.46 -10.62
C ASP A 64 -3.87 20.35 -10.23
N ILE A 65 -2.64 19.92 -10.56
CA ILE A 65 -1.41 20.68 -10.33
C ILE A 65 -1.27 21.75 -11.40
N HIS A 66 -1.18 21.34 -12.67
CA HIS A 66 -0.81 22.26 -13.75
C HIS A 66 -1.99 22.81 -14.57
N GLY A 67 -3.21 22.32 -14.33
CA GLY A 67 -4.44 22.83 -14.95
C GLY A 67 -4.68 22.37 -16.39
N ILE A 68 -3.88 21.44 -16.94
CA ILE A 68 -4.01 20.97 -18.32
C ILE A 68 -4.78 19.65 -18.33
N SER A 69 -5.95 19.65 -18.96
CA SER A 69 -6.76 18.44 -19.18
C SER A 69 -6.45 17.79 -20.52
N THR A 70 -6.73 16.49 -20.66
CA THR A 70 -6.61 15.78 -21.96
C THR A 70 -7.35 16.53 -23.07
N ALA A 71 -8.59 16.96 -22.83
CA ALA A 71 -9.39 17.67 -23.82
C ALA A 71 -8.78 19.02 -24.23
N LEU A 72 -8.22 19.78 -23.28
CA LEU A 72 -7.52 21.03 -23.58
C LEU A 72 -6.28 20.77 -24.46
N ALA A 73 -5.50 19.75 -24.11
CA ALA A 73 -4.29 19.39 -24.86
C ALA A 73 -4.62 18.81 -26.24
N GLU A 74 -5.76 18.13 -26.41
CA GLU A 74 -6.25 17.68 -27.72
C GLU A 74 -6.69 18.85 -28.62
N GLU A 75 -7.31 19.89 -28.04
CA GLU A 75 -7.83 21.04 -28.79
C GLU A 75 -6.74 22.07 -29.15
N LEU A 76 -5.86 22.37 -28.19
CA LEU A 76 -4.86 23.44 -28.32
C LEU A 76 -3.42 22.94 -28.46
N GLY A 77 -3.17 21.64 -28.29
CA GLY A 77 -1.84 21.06 -28.36
C GLY A 77 -1.33 20.90 -29.78
N GLU A 78 -0.02 21.03 -29.92
CA GLU A 78 0.71 20.77 -31.14
C GLU A 78 1.23 19.33 -31.18
N GLU A 79 1.43 18.80 -32.38
CA GLU A 79 1.98 17.45 -32.56
C GLU A 79 3.40 17.38 -31.97
N LEU A 80 3.70 16.33 -31.20
CA LEU A 80 4.99 16.18 -30.50
C LEU A 80 6.20 16.33 -31.43
N ASP A 81 6.12 15.81 -32.65
CA ASP A 81 7.21 15.92 -33.64
C ASP A 81 7.51 17.38 -34.01
N PHE A 82 6.49 18.24 -34.09
CA PHE A 82 6.69 19.67 -34.34
C PHE A 82 7.38 20.34 -33.15
N VAL A 83 6.88 20.08 -31.93
CA VAL A 83 7.42 20.65 -30.68
C VAL A 83 8.89 20.27 -30.48
N LEU A 84 9.24 18.99 -30.69
CA LEU A 84 10.61 18.50 -30.57
C LEU A 84 11.56 19.13 -31.59
N ASN A 85 11.08 19.40 -32.81
CA ASN A 85 11.88 20.06 -33.84
C ASN A 85 12.14 21.54 -33.48
N GLU A 86 11.13 22.28 -33.02
CA GLU A 86 11.30 23.66 -32.55
C GLU A 86 12.26 23.73 -31.36
N PHE A 87 12.13 22.82 -30.38
CA PHE A 87 13.03 22.76 -29.24
C PHE A 87 14.47 22.42 -29.67
N ASN A 88 14.66 21.51 -30.63
CA ASN A 88 15.97 21.22 -31.20
C ASN A 88 16.61 22.43 -31.91
N LEU A 89 15.82 23.31 -32.53
CA LEU A 89 16.32 24.57 -33.11
C LEU A 89 16.82 25.52 -32.02
N ALA A 90 16.11 25.61 -30.90
CA ALA A 90 16.54 26.40 -29.73
C ALA A 90 17.83 25.82 -29.11
N LEU A 91 17.88 24.49 -28.92
CA LEU A 91 19.06 23.79 -28.39
C LEU A 91 20.31 24.03 -29.24
N LYS A 92 20.20 24.00 -30.57
CA LYS A 92 21.33 24.26 -31.49
C LYS A 92 21.90 25.69 -31.38
N LYS A 93 21.12 26.65 -30.89
CA LYS A 93 21.58 28.03 -30.62
C LYS A 93 22.15 28.16 -29.21
N SER A 94 21.83 27.23 -28.32
CA SER A 94 22.19 27.25 -26.91
C SER A 94 23.62 26.75 -26.67
N GLU A 95 24.24 27.29 -25.63
CA GLU A 95 25.51 26.80 -25.10
C GLU A 95 25.31 26.13 -23.74
N PHE A 96 24.30 26.62 -23.00
CA PHE A 96 23.88 26.09 -21.72
C PHE A 96 22.39 25.85 -21.73
N VAL A 97 22.00 24.77 -21.06
CA VAL A 97 20.65 24.53 -20.62
C VAL A 97 20.55 24.89 -19.15
N VAL A 98 19.48 25.62 -18.81
CA VAL A 98 19.26 26.18 -17.48
C VAL A 98 17.88 25.79 -16.97
N GLY A 99 17.77 25.49 -15.68
CA GLY A 99 16.47 25.25 -15.06
C GLY A 99 16.57 25.14 -13.53
N GLN A 100 15.44 24.94 -12.87
CA GLN A 100 15.37 24.64 -11.45
C GLN A 100 15.21 23.12 -11.28
N ASN A 101 16.26 22.42 -10.85
CA ASN A 101 16.29 20.95 -10.82
C ASN A 101 16.08 20.34 -12.22
N VAL A 102 16.75 20.91 -13.22
CA VAL A 102 16.54 20.69 -14.66
C VAL A 102 16.89 19.28 -15.13
N GLY A 103 17.57 18.50 -14.30
CA GLY A 103 17.85 17.10 -14.59
C GLY A 103 16.58 16.27 -14.81
N PHE A 104 15.47 16.65 -14.18
CA PHE A 104 14.17 16.03 -14.44
C PHE A 104 13.69 16.31 -15.87
N ASP A 105 13.59 17.58 -16.25
CA ASP A 105 13.11 18.05 -17.55
C ASP A 105 13.98 17.56 -18.71
N ILE A 106 15.31 17.47 -18.49
CA ILE A 106 16.24 16.89 -19.46
C ILE A 106 15.90 15.43 -19.75
N ASN A 107 15.57 14.65 -18.71
CA ASN A 107 15.20 13.25 -18.90
C ASN A 107 13.84 13.12 -19.58
N ILE A 108 12.86 13.97 -19.24
CA ILE A 108 11.55 14.01 -19.90
C ILE A 108 11.73 14.25 -21.39
N MET A 109 12.39 15.35 -21.78
CA MET A 109 12.59 15.67 -23.19
C MET A 109 13.48 14.65 -23.89
N GLY A 110 14.49 14.11 -23.21
CA GLY A 110 15.30 13.00 -23.70
C GLY A 110 14.48 11.75 -24.02
N CYS A 111 13.49 11.43 -23.18
CA CYS A 111 12.55 10.34 -23.44
C CYS A 111 11.67 10.66 -24.65
N GLU A 112 11.16 11.89 -24.79
CA GLU A 112 10.34 12.26 -25.95
C GLU A 112 11.10 12.17 -27.28
N PHE A 113 12.35 12.65 -27.31
CA PHE A 113 13.24 12.46 -28.45
C PHE A 113 13.45 10.96 -28.75
N HIS A 114 13.66 10.14 -27.72
CA HIS A 114 13.81 8.69 -27.89
C HIS A 114 12.53 8.02 -28.42
N ARG A 115 11.35 8.39 -27.90
CA ARG A 115 10.03 7.89 -28.34
C ARG A 115 9.79 8.15 -29.83
N LYS A 116 10.22 9.31 -30.34
CA LYS A 116 10.09 9.68 -31.75
C LYS A 116 11.29 9.26 -32.62
N GLY A 117 12.34 8.70 -32.04
CA GLY A 117 13.56 8.33 -32.75
C GLY A 117 14.28 9.53 -33.36
N LEU A 118 14.21 10.69 -32.69
CA LEU A 118 14.83 11.94 -33.13
C LEU A 118 16.16 12.17 -32.40
N ASP A 119 17.20 12.55 -33.14
CA ASP A 119 18.47 12.96 -32.55
C ASP A 119 18.35 14.34 -31.89
N SER A 120 19.03 14.52 -30.76
CA SER A 120 19.06 15.79 -30.04
C SER A 120 20.44 16.07 -29.44
N PRO A 121 20.93 17.34 -29.46
CA PRO A 121 22.15 17.72 -28.75
C PRO A 121 21.95 17.85 -27.23
N LEU A 122 20.72 17.69 -26.72
CA LEU A 122 20.37 17.95 -25.31
C LEU A 122 21.31 17.27 -24.31
N ALA A 123 21.67 16.00 -24.54
CA ALA A 123 22.55 15.25 -23.64
C ALA A 123 24.03 15.71 -23.65
N GLN A 124 24.42 16.56 -24.62
CA GLN A 124 25.79 17.05 -24.78
C GLN A 124 25.95 18.50 -24.34
N ILE A 125 24.84 19.22 -24.11
CA ILE A 125 24.87 20.63 -23.71
C ILE A 125 25.16 20.75 -22.22
N SER A 126 25.99 21.73 -21.85
CA SER A 126 26.34 22.01 -20.46
C SER A 126 25.12 22.48 -19.66
N VAL A 127 24.99 22.01 -18.42
CA VAL A 127 23.84 22.29 -17.55
C VAL A 127 24.23 23.30 -16.47
N LEU A 128 23.39 24.33 -16.27
CA LEU A 128 23.46 25.26 -15.14
C LEU A 128 22.16 25.18 -14.35
N ASP A 129 22.21 24.79 -13.08
CA ASP A 129 21.01 24.61 -12.26
C ASP A 129 20.91 25.71 -11.19
N THR A 130 19.70 26.19 -10.92
CA THR A 130 19.41 27.14 -9.83
C THR A 130 19.06 26.46 -8.51
N CYS A 131 18.93 25.14 -8.49
CA CYS A 131 18.71 24.31 -7.31
C CYS A 131 20.03 23.65 -6.84
N THR A 132 20.89 24.44 -6.18
CA THR A 132 22.26 24.03 -5.82
C THR A 132 22.56 24.19 -4.33
N GLU A 133 23.67 23.62 -3.85
CA GLU A 133 24.15 23.86 -2.47
C GLU A 133 24.43 25.35 -2.22
N GLU A 134 24.91 26.08 -3.23
CA GLU A 134 25.10 27.53 -3.20
C GLU A 134 23.79 28.24 -2.84
N THR A 135 22.70 27.93 -3.57
CA THR A 135 21.38 28.52 -3.32
C THR A 135 20.74 28.05 -2.01
N ALA A 136 20.99 26.80 -1.57
CA ALA A 136 20.58 26.34 -0.23
C ALA A 136 21.27 27.15 0.87
N ASN A 137 22.57 27.42 0.72
CA ASN A 137 23.34 28.24 1.65
C ASN A 137 22.94 29.71 1.58
N LEU A 138 22.48 30.21 0.42
CA LEU A 138 21.95 31.55 0.28
C LEU A 138 20.61 31.70 1.03
N CYS A 139 19.68 30.77 0.82
CA CYS A 139 18.34 30.86 1.39
C CYS A 139 18.25 30.48 2.89
N GLN A 140 19.17 29.65 3.40
CA GLN A 140 19.23 29.21 4.82
C GLN A 140 17.90 28.65 5.35
N ILE A 141 17.19 27.85 4.55
CA ILE A 141 15.90 27.27 4.93
C ILE A 141 16.11 25.89 5.57
N PHE A 142 15.63 25.67 6.79
CA PHE A 142 15.83 24.41 7.54
C PHE A 142 14.53 23.62 7.72
N ILE A 143 14.62 22.29 7.72
CA ILE A 143 13.49 21.38 8.00
C ILE A 143 13.72 20.66 9.33
N GLY A 144 12.72 20.72 10.21
CA GLY A 144 12.72 19.97 11.47
C GLY A 144 13.95 20.27 12.32
N LYS A 145 14.74 19.24 12.65
CA LYS A 145 15.99 19.36 13.43
C LYS A 145 17.26 19.29 12.57
N SER A 146 17.16 19.44 11.24
CA SER A 146 18.30 19.39 10.33
C SER A 146 19.30 20.52 10.61
N LYS A 147 20.60 20.21 10.56
CA LYS A 147 21.70 21.20 10.63
C LYS A 147 22.14 21.73 9.27
N LYS A 148 21.65 21.13 8.18
CA LYS A 148 21.94 21.58 6.80
C LYS A 148 20.69 22.26 6.22
N PRO A 149 20.85 23.38 5.49
CA PRO A 149 19.74 23.98 4.77
C PRO A 149 19.26 23.03 3.67
N LYS A 150 17.96 23.05 3.39
CA LYS A 150 17.36 22.32 2.27
C LYS A 150 17.61 23.10 0.97
N PHE A 151 17.54 22.39 -0.15
CA PHE A 151 17.41 23.06 -1.44
C PHE A 151 16.07 23.83 -1.52
N PRO A 152 16.10 25.12 -1.92
CA PRO A 152 14.91 25.95 -2.01
C PRO A 152 14.02 25.48 -3.17
N THR A 153 12.70 25.64 -3.03
CA THR A 153 11.79 25.59 -4.18
C THR A 153 11.99 26.84 -5.04
N LEU A 154 11.51 26.84 -6.28
CA LEU A 154 11.60 28.01 -7.15
C LEU A 154 10.94 29.24 -6.50
N THR A 155 9.78 29.06 -5.88
CA THR A 155 9.05 30.12 -5.17
C THR A 155 9.85 30.67 -3.99
N GLU A 156 10.46 29.81 -3.19
CA GLU A 156 11.30 30.23 -2.05
C GLU A 156 12.56 30.96 -2.50
N LEU A 157 13.19 30.49 -3.58
CA LEU A 157 14.35 31.18 -4.17
C LEU A 157 13.95 32.55 -4.71
N HIS A 158 12.83 32.63 -5.43
CA HIS A 158 12.30 33.87 -5.97
C HIS A 158 11.93 34.87 -4.86
N GLU A 159 11.26 34.40 -3.79
CA GLU A 159 10.94 35.22 -2.62
C GLU A 159 12.21 35.73 -1.93
N HIS A 160 13.24 34.89 -1.81
CA HIS A 160 14.52 35.30 -1.24
C HIS A 160 15.23 36.37 -2.09
N LEU A 161 15.20 36.24 -3.42
CA LEU A 161 15.91 37.15 -4.33
C LEU A 161 15.18 38.48 -4.51
N PHE A 162 13.84 38.48 -4.55
CA PHE A 162 13.02 39.62 -4.96
C PHE A 162 12.01 40.10 -3.91
N GLY A 163 11.89 39.43 -2.76
CA GLY A 163 10.96 39.78 -1.68
C GLY A 163 9.48 39.49 -1.96
N VAL A 164 9.19 38.82 -3.08
CA VAL A 164 7.84 38.44 -3.50
C VAL A 164 7.87 37.05 -4.12
N GLY A 165 6.82 36.24 -3.96
CA GLY A 165 6.61 35.06 -4.78
C GLY A 165 6.14 35.42 -6.21
N PHE A 166 6.02 34.44 -7.10
CA PHE A 166 5.58 34.65 -8.49
C PHE A 166 4.18 34.09 -8.81
N GLY A 167 3.41 33.70 -7.78
CA GLY A 167 2.01 33.26 -7.88
C GLY A 167 1.82 31.75 -8.13
N ASP A 168 0.58 31.27 -7.93
CA ASP A 168 0.18 29.84 -8.00
C ASP A 168 0.01 29.30 -9.45
N ALA A 169 0.71 29.87 -10.42
CA ALA A 169 0.67 29.38 -11.79
C ALA A 169 1.71 28.28 -11.94
N HIS A 170 1.41 27.05 -11.50
CA HIS A 170 2.19 25.86 -11.82
C HIS A 170 1.99 25.50 -13.30
N ASN A 171 2.56 26.29 -14.20
CA ASN A 171 2.66 25.93 -15.60
C ASN A 171 4.07 26.26 -16.09
N ALA A 172 4.56 25.49 -17.06
CA ALA A 172 5.93 25.57 -17.55
C ALA A 172 6.33 27.02 -17.91
N THR A 173 5.41 27.81 -18.47
CA THR A 173 5.68 29.20 -18.87
C THR A 173 5.99 30.12 -17.68
N ALA A 174 5.23 30.01 -16.60
CA ALA A 174 5.47 30.80 -15.39
C ALA A 174 6.77 30.36 -14.69
N ASP A 175 7.04 29.05 -14.64
CA ASP A 175 8.25 28.50 -14.02
C ASP A 175 9.52 28.82 -14.81
N VAL A 176 9.46 28.83 -16.15
CA VAL A 176 10.55 29.32 -17.00
C VAL A 176 10.83 30.80 -16.75
N GLU A 177 9.79 31.62 -16.62
CA GLU A 177 9.98 33.07 -16.41
C GLU A 177 10.59 33.36 -15.04
N ALA A 178 10.09 32.71 -13.99
CA ALA A 178 10.65 32.82 -12.65
C ALA A 178 12.08 32.28 -12.59
N THR A 179 12.37 31.16 -13.26
CA THR A 179 13.70 30.57 -13.30
C THR A 179 14.69 31.41 -14.09
N ALA A 180 14.30 31.96 -15.24
CA ALA A 180 15.13 32.89 -16.01
C ALA A 180 15.50 34.11 -15.17
N ARG A 181 14.52 34.67 -14.46
CA ARG A 181 14.71 35.80 -13.55
C ARG A 181 15.68 35.46 -12.41
N CYS A 182 15.45 34.34 -11.71
CA CYS A 182 16.32 33.87 -10.63
C CYS A 182 17.74 33.59 -11.11
N PHE A 183 17.91 32.90 -12.24
CA PHE A 183 19.21 32.58 -12.82
C PHE A 183 20.02 33.83 -13.15
N LEU A 184 19.42 34.79 -13.87
CA LEU A 184 20.12 36.02 -14.28
C LEU A 184 20.50 36.87 -13.07
N GLU A 185 19.66 36.91 -12.03
CA GLU A 185 19.96 37.57 -10.76
C GLU A 185 21.12 36.88 -10.02
N LEU A 186 21.13 35.54 -9.97
CA LEU A 186 22.22 34.76 -9.37
C LEU A 186 23.55 34.99 -10.12
N VAL A 187 23.53 35.09 -11.46
CA VAL A 187 24.70 35.48 -12.25
C VAL A 187 25.17 36.88 -11.86
N GLY A 188 24.26 37.86 -11.73
CA GLY A 188 24.58 39.23 -11.31
C GLY A 188 25.16 39.32 -9.89
N ARG A 189 24.77 38.40 -8.99
CA ARG A 189 25.30 38.27 -7.62
C ARG A 189 26.61 37.49 -7.55
N GLY A 190 27.06 36.87 -8.65
CA GLY A 190 28.28 36.07 -8.70
C GLY A 190 28.14 34.69 -8.09
N CYS A 191 26.92 34.17 -7.94
CA CYS A 191 26.64 32.81 -7.46
C CYS A 191 26.99 31.73 -8.51
N PHE A 192 27.22 32.15 -9.76
CA PHE A 192 27.80 31.33 -10.82
C PHE A 192 29.23 31.80 -11.13
N PRO A 193 30.26 30.99 -10.89
CA PRO A 193 31.63 31.30 -11.29
C PRO A 193 31.74 31.58 -12.80
N GLN A 194 32.60 32.54 -13.18
CA GLN A 194 32.81 32.87 -14.61
C GLN A 194 33.33 31.67 -15.44
N SER A 195 34.01 30.72 -14.79
CA SER A 195 34.43 29.44 -15.40
C SER A 195 33.24 28.61 -15.85
N ASP A 196 32.18 28.58 -15.05
CA ASP A 196 31.01 27.74 -15.25
C ASP A 196 30.13 28.32 -16.36
N LEU A 197 30.18 29.64 -16.53
CA LEU A 197 29.51 30.38 -17.62
C LEU A 197 30.32 30.39 -18.94
N ASN A 198 31.49 29.74 -18.97
CA ASN A 198 32.44 29.76 -20.09
C ASN A 198 32.78 31.19 -20.55
N GLN A 199 32.97 32.11 -19.61
CA GLN A 199 33.29 33.51 -19.89
C GLN A 199 34.69 33.89 -19.38
N GLY A 200 35.30 34.86 -20.06
CA GLY A 200 36.61 35.40 -19.70
C GLY A 200 36.57 36.30 -18.46
N GLU A 201 37.76 36.65 -17.98
CA GLU A 201 37.95 37.52 -16.81
C GLU A 201 37.23 38.87 -16.95
N GLY A 202 36.57 39.30 -15.87
CA GLY A 202 35.83 40.56 -15.83
C GLY A 202 34.43 40.51 -16.45
N TYR A 203 33.94 39.33 -16.85
CA TYR A 203 32.58 39.15 -17.35
C TYR A 203 31.52 39.53 -16.30
N LEU A 204 31.61 39.01 -15.07
CA LEU A 204 30.61 39.27 -14.02
C LEU A 204 30.51 40.75 -13.67
N SER A 205 31.65 41.47 -13.63
CA SER A 205 31.67 42.93 -13.43
C SER A 205 30.91 43.65 -14.55
N LYS A 206 31.17 43.31 -15.82
CA LYS A 206 30.47 43.88 -16.98
C LYS A 206 29.00 43.49 -17.04
N PHE A 207 28.66 42.28 -16.62
CA PHE A 207 27.28 41.80 -16.55
C PHE A 207 26.48 42.65 -15.56
N LYS A 208 27.04 42.93 -14.38
CA LYS A 208 26.44 43.81 -13.37
C LYS A 208 26.37 45.27 -13.81
N GLU A 209 27.37 45.78 -14.53
CA GLU A 209 27.32 47.13 -15.12
C GLU A 209 26.20 47.28 -16.15
N LYS A 210 25.95 46.24 -16.96
CA LYS A 210 24.88 46.24 -17.96
C LYS A 210 23.49 46.01 -17.39
N ASN A 211 23.40 45.35 -16.25
CA ASN A 211 22.15 45.02 -15.57
C ASN A 211 22.19 45.56 -14.12
N PRO A 212 22.09 46.90 -13.93
CA PRO A 212 22.23 47.52 -12.62
C PRO A 212 20.99 47.35 -11.73
N GLU A 213 19.82 47.13 -12.35
CA GLU A 213 18.56 46.88 -11.67
C GLU A 213 18.24 45.38 -11.66
N PRO A 214 17.48 44.87 -10.68
CA PRO A 214 16.98 43.50 -10.69
C PRO A 214 16.19 43.21 -11.98
N PHE A 215 16.37 42.01 -12.54
CA PHE A 215 15.63 41.59 -13.72
C PHE A 215 14.12 41.58 -13.44
N ASP A 216 13.33 42.14 -14.35
CA ASP A 216 11.86 42.12 -14.29
C ASP A 216 11.30 40.96 -15.12
N PHE A 217 10.02 40.66 -14.91
CA PHE A 217 9.29 39.73 -15.76
C PHE A 217 9.23 40.28 -17.20
N ILE A 218 9.41 39.40 -18.19
CA ILE A 218 9.28 39.76 -19.62
C ILE A 218 7.81 39.94 -20.03
N GLY A 219 6.87 39.50 -19.17
CA GLY A 219 5.45 39.76 -19.32
C GLY A 219 4.79 38.87 -20.36
N LEU A 220 5.17 37.58 -20.42
CA LEU A 220 4.49 36.61 -21.27
C LEU A 220 3.01 36.50 -20.87
N LYS A 221 2.12 36.32 -21.85
CA LYS A 221 0.71 36.08 -21.56
C LYS A 221 0.55 34.67 -21.02
N HIS A 222 0.44 34.51 -19.71
CA HIS A 222 0.09 33.23 -19.11
C HIS A 222 -1.39 32.91 -19.34
N LEU A 223 -1.67 31.84 -20.08
CA LEU A 223 -3.02 31.30 -20.15
C LEU A 223 -3.37 30.72 -18.77
N ASN A 224 -4.57 31.00 -18.26
CA ASN A 224 -5.05 30.31 -17.08
C ASN A 224 -5.56 28.93 -17.51
N LEU A 225 -4.64 27.97 -17.63
CA LEU A 225 -4.91 26.63 -18.17
C LEU A 225 -6.05 25.93 -17.43
N LYS A 226 -6.15 26.12 -16.11
CA LYS A 226 -7.26 25.60 -15.30
C LYS A 226 -8.62 26.13 -15.78
N LYS A 227 -8.74 27.44 -15.97
CA LYS A 227 -9.98 28.05 -16.51
C LYS A 227 -10.28 27.63 -17.93
N GLU A 228 -9.27 27.44 -18.78
CA GLU A 228 -9.48 26.98 -20.16
C GLU A 228 -9.91 25.50 -20.19
N SER A 229 -9.28 24.65 -19.38
CA SER A 229 -9.73 23.26 -19.17
C SER A 229 -11.17 23.20 -18.65
N GLU A 230 -11.56 24.07 -17.73
CA GLU A 230 -12.95 24.16 -17.24
C GLU A 230 -13.96 24.56 -18.33
N LYS A 231 -13.55 25.33 -19.35
CA LYS A 231 -14.44 25.70 -20.48
C LYS A 231 -14.68 24.54 -21.44
N ILE A 232 -13.66 23.69 -21.64
CA ILE A 232 -13.67 22.57 -22.58
C ILE A 232 -14.18 21.28 -21.91
N ALA A 233 -14.04 21.19 -20.59
CA ALA A 233 -14.53 20.07 -19.81
C ALA A 233 -15.99 19.77 -20.18
N PRO A 234 -16.36 18.49 -20.37
CA PRO A 234 -17.76 18.14 -20.47
C PRO A 234 -18.45 18.73 -19.24
N LYS A 235 -19.51 19.51 -19.48
CA LYS A 235 -20.41 20.04 -18.45
C LYS A 235 -20.47 19.01 -17.32
N LYS A 236 -20.09 19.42 -16.09
CA LYS A 236 -20.06 18.57 -14.90
C LYS A 236 -21.27 17.63 -14.92
N ALA A 237 -21.17 16.43 -14.36
CA ALA A 237 -22.33 15.52 -14.28
C ALA A 237 -23.59 16.16 -13.64
N SER A 238 -23.46 17.33 -12.99
CA SER A 238 -24.57 18.21 -12.57
C SER A 238 -25.34 18.94 -13.69
N ASP A 239 -24.78 19.05 -14.91
CA ASP A 239 -25.23 19.92 -16.00
C ASP A 239 -25.65 19.17 -17.27
N GLN A 240 -25.41 17.86 -17.35
CA GLN A 240 -26.25 16.98 -18.17
C GLN A 240 -27.55 16.75 -17.39
N PRO A 241 -28.73 16.61 -18.02
CA PRO A 241 -29.86 16.08 -17.29
C PRO A 241 -29.41 14.71 -16.80
N ALA A 242 -29.17 14.59 -15.49
CA ALA A 242 -28.96 13.29 -14.87
C ALA A 242 -30.05 12.39 -15.46
N GLU A 243 -29.69 11.21 -15.99
CA GLU A 243 -30.66 10.12 -15.92
C GLU A 243 -31.17 10.19 -14.50
N THR A 244 -32.45 10.53 -14.31
CA THR A 244 -32.99 10.82 -12.99
C THR A 244 -32.82 9.55 -12.18
N VAL A 245 -31.71 9.48 -11.43
CA VAL A 245 -31.41 8.29 -10.67
C VAL A 245 -32.38 8.32 -9.52
N ASP A 246 -33.35 7.42 -9.60
CA ASP A 246 -34.43 7.32 -8.64
C ASP A 246 -33.88 6.67 -7.37
N VAL A 247 -33.28 7.51 -6.52
CA VAL A 247 -32.72 7.14 -5.22
C VAL A 247 -33.79 6.47 -4.35
N ASP A 248 -35.05 6.90 -4.44
CA ASP A 248 -36.16 6.29 -3.70
C ASP A 248 -36.47 4.87 -4.20
N ALA A 249 -36.44 4.65 -5.52
CA ALA A 249 -36.54 3.31 -6.10
C ALA A 249 -35.33 2.44 -5.72
N GLY A 250 -34.13 3.02 -5.68
CA GLY A 250 -32.92 2.35 -5.23
C GLY A 250 -32.98 1.88 -3.78
N LEU A 251 -33.38 2.78 -2.87
CA LEU A 251 -33.61 2.44 -1.46
C LEU A 251 -34.71 1.39 -1.31
N THR A 252 -35.77 1.47 -2.12
CA THR A 252 -36.84 0.48 -2.13
C THR A 252 -36.32 -0.90 -2.57
N ARG A 253 -35.49 -0.95 -3.62
CA ARG A 253 -34.83 -2.16 -4.12
C ARG A 253 -33.89 -2.77 -3.08
N LEU A 254 -33.18 -1.93 -2.32
CA LEU A 254 -32.21 -2.37 -1.32
C LEU A 254 -32.80 -2.67 0.06
N LYS A 255 -34.09 -2.43 0.28
CA LYS A 255 -34.74 -2.51 1.60
C LYS A 255 -34.43 -3.82 2.34
N ASP A 256 -34.60 -4.96 1.66
CA ASP A 256 -34.40 -6.29 2.23
C ASP A 256 -33.10 -6.97 1.76
N VAL A 257 -32.25 -6.27 1.01
CA VAL A 257 -30.94 -6.77 0.54
C VAL A 257 -29.93 -6.66 1.68
N PRO A 258 -29.26 -7.74 2.11
CA PRO A 258 -28.24 -7.65 3.15
C PRO A 258 -26.93 -7.06 2.60
N PHE A 259 -26.16 -6.42 3.47
CA PHE A 259 -24.83 -5.90 3.17
C PHE A 259 -23.80 -6.52 4.12
N SER A 260 -22.60 -6.80 3.62
CA SER A 260 -21.45 -7.29 4.39
C SER A 260 -20.19 -6.52 4.00
N HIS A 261 -19.44 -6.03 4.98
CA HIS A 261 -18.15 -5.39 4.69
C HIS A 261 -17.10 -6.44 4.29
N LEU A 262 -16.53 -6.28 3.10
CA LEU A 262 -15.52 -7.17 2.53
C LEU A 262 -14.08 -6.64 2.60
N HIS A 263 -13.91 -5.36 2.95
CA HIS A 263 -12.61 -4.69 3.03
C HIS A 263 -12.48 -3.98 4.39
N ASN A 264 -11.83 -4.64 5.34
CA ASN A 264 -11.69 -4.16 6.72
C ASN A 264 -10.29 -4.42 7.27
N HIS A 265 -9.77 -3.43 7.99
CA HIS A 265 -8.53 -3.51 8.73
C HIS A 265 -8.81 -3.68 10.22
N THR A 266 -7.98 -4.48 10.88
CA THR A 266 -7.94 -4.63 12.34
C THR A 266 -6.62 -4.12 12.90
N GLN A 267 -6.47 -4.17 14.22
CA GLN A 267 -5.23 -3.87 14.93
C GLN A 267 -3.99 -4.66 14.43
N TYR A 268 -4.17 -5.69 13.60
CA TYR A 268 -3.09 -6.43 12.94
C TYR A 268 -2.66 -5.81 11.59
N SER A 269 -3.38 -4.82 11.08
CA SER A 269 -2.83 -3.78 10.21
C SER A 269 -2.03 -2.80 11.09
N ILE A 270 -0.82 -3.23 11.45
CA ILE A 270 0.00 -2.64 12.51
C ILE A 270 0.21 -1.13 12.27
N LEU A 271 -0.13 -0.33 13.29
CA LEU A 271 -0.04 1.14 13.27
C LEU A 271 -0.86 1.81 12.15
N GLN A 272 -1.87 1.11 11.61
CA GLN A 272 -2.78 1.64 10.59
C GLN A 272 -4.25 1.56 10.98
N SER A 273 -4.64 0.59 11.82
CA SER A 273 -6.02 0.47 12.28
C SER A 273 -6.11 0.32 13.81
N THR A 274 -7.20 0.84 14.37
CA THR A 274 -7.52 0.73 15.80
C THR A 274 -8.58 -0.34 16.10
N THR A 275 -9.12 -0.98 15.07
CA THR A 275 -10.24 -1.92 15.21
C THR A 275 -9.80 -3.25 15.81
N GLN A 276 -10.31 -3.59 17.00
CA GLN A 276 -10.04 -4.90 17.59
C GLN A 276 -10.86 -6.01 16.91
N VAL A 277 -10.25 -7.17 16.70
CA VAL A 277 -10.88 -8.34 16.05
C VAL A 277 -12.24 -8.68 16.67
N GLN A 278 -12.32 -8.79 18.00
CA GLN A 278 -13.56 -9.11 18.68
C GLN A 278 -14.63 -8.02 18.51
N ASN A 279 -14.22 -6.75 18.43
CA ASN A 279 -15.14 -5.62 18.28
C ASN A 279 -15.70 -5.54 16.86
N LEU A 280 -14.88 -5.83 15.84
CA LEU A 280 -15.33 -5.97 14.45
C LEU A 280 -16.46 -7.02 14.34
N VAL A 281 -16.22 -8.22 14.88
CA VAL A 281 -17.21 -9.32 14.88
C VAL A 281 -18.48 -8.94 15.64
N ASN A 282 -18.33 -8.30 16.81
CA ASN A 282 -19.47 -7.85 17.60
C ASN A 282 -20.31 -6.80 16.87
N GLN A 283 -19.67 -5.87 16.15
CA GLN A 283 -20.34 -4.81 15.40
C GLN A 283 -21.06 -5.36 14.17
N ALA A 284 -20.44 -6.27 13.42
CA ALA A 284 -21.09 -6.96 12.30
C ALA A 284 -22.35 -7.72 12.76
N ALA A 285 -22.27 -8.42 13.89
CA ALA A 285 -23.41 -9.10 14.49
C ALA A 285 -24.49 -8.11 14.97
N LYS A 286 -24.09 -6.98 15.57
CA LYS A 286 -25.00 -5.92 16.02
C LYS A 286 -25.77 -5.32 14.84
N TYR A 287 -25.11 -5.12 13.71
CA TYR A 287 -25.74 -4.67 12.47
C TYR A 287 -26.45 -5.78 11.71
N ASN A 288 -26.49 -7.01 12.22
CA ASN A 288 -27.16 -8.15 11.60
C ASN A 288 -26.70 -8.41 10.15
N MET A 289 -25.40 -8.24 9.88
CA MET A 289 -24.79 -8.58 8.60
C MET A 289 -24.69 -10.11 8.45
N PRO A 290 -24.79 -10.69 7.24
CA PRO A 290 -24.65 -12.14 7.05
C PRO A 290 -23.19 -12.60 7.02
N ALA A 291 -22.25 -11.70 6.71
CA ALA A 291 -20.83 -12.00 6.68
C ALA A 291 -19.99 -10.79 7.11
N VAL A 292 -18.71 -11.03 7.39
CA VAL A 292 -17.71 -9.99 7.60
C VAL A 292 -16.35 -10.53 7.14
N ALA A 293 -15.56 -9.69 6.47
CA ALA A 293 -14.22 -10.04 6.03
C ALA A 293 -13.12 -9.44 6.90
N LEU A 294 -12.01 -10.16 6.98
CA LEU A 294 -10.74 -9.69 7.53
C LEU A 294 -9.74 -9.53 6.37
N THR A 295 -9.27 -8.31 6.11
CA THR A 295 -8.31 -8.02 5.02
C THR A 295 -7.18 -7.13 5.51
N ASP A 296 -6.47 -7.59 6.55
CA ASP A 296 -5.35 -6.81 7.10
C ASP A 296 -4.23 -6.58 6.08
N SER A 297 -3.53 -5.45 6.22
CA SER A 297 -2.52 -5.02 5.25
C SER A 297 -1.25 -5.87 5.33
N GLY A 298 -0.96 -6.54 4.23
CA GLY A 298 0.21 -7.36 3.98
C GLY A 298 0.26 -8.69 4.74
N ASN A 299 -0.75 -9.04 5.55
CA ASN A 299 -0.63 -10.16 6.49
C ASN A 299 -1.96 -10.87 6.80
N MET A 300 -1.85 -12.02 7.46
CA MET A 300 -2.99 -12.82 7.94
C MET A 300 -2.85 -13.19 9.43
N MET A 301 -2.17 -12.35 10.23
CA MET A 301 -1.83 -12.65 11.63
C MET A 301 -3.08 -12.89 12.48
N ALA A 302 -4.17 -12.17 12.19
CA ALA A 302 -5.42 -12.24 12.94
C ALA A 302 -6.34 -13.40 12.53
N ALA A 303 -6.02 -14.15 11.46
CA ALA A 303 -6.95 -15.09 10.84
C ALA A 303 -7.53 -16.13 11.82
N PHE A 304 -6.68 -16.73 12.66
CA PHE A 304 -7.13 -17.70 13.67
C PHE A 304 -8.04 -17.06 14.72
N LEU A 305 -7.63 -15.90 15.25
CA LEU A 305 -8.39 -15.18 16.28
C LEU A 305 -9.74 -14.71 15.75
N PHE A 306 -9.78 -14.24 14.50
CA PHE A 306 -10.97 -13.79 13.82
C PHE A 306 -11.97 -14.92 13.60
N VAL A 307 -11.55 -16.03 13.00
CA VAL A 307 -12.41 -17.20 12.80
C VAL A 307 -12.96 -17.71 14.14
N ASN A 308 -12.10 -17.81 15.16
CA ASN A 308 -12.53 -18.25 16.48
C ASN A 308 -13.54 -17.29 17.11
N ALA A 309 -13.33 -15.97 17.00
CA ALA A 309 -14.25 -14.96 17.49
C ALA A 309 -15.62 -15.04 16.81
N VAL A 310 -15.65 -15.23 15.48
CA VAL A 310 -16.89 -15.40 14.71
C VAL A 310 -17.61 -16.69 15.15
N LEU A 311 -16.92 -17.82 15.23
CA LEU A 311 -17.53 -19.09 15.65
C LEU A 311 -18.09 -19.02 17.07
N LYS A 312 -17.37 -18.38 18.00
CA LYS A 312 -17.86 -18.15 19.37
C LYS A 312 -19.10 -17.25 19.38
N LYS A 313 -19.12 -16.20 18.55
CA LYS A 313 -20.27 -15.29 18.43
C LYS A 313 -21.48 -16.01 17.82
N ASN A 314 -21.28 -16.85 16.82
CA ASN A 314 -22.34 -17.64 16.20
C ASN A 314 -23.00 -18.59 17.21
N LYS A 315 -22.21 -19.30 18.03
CA LYS A 315 -22.76 -20.13 19.12
C LYS A 315 -23.65 -19.32 20.08
N ALA A 316 -23.23 -18.12 20.46
CA ALA A 316 -24.05 -17.25 21.31
C ALA A 316 -25.35 -16.81 20.62
N ILE A 317 -25.29 -16.49 19.31
CA ILE A 317 -26.48 -16.13 18.52
C ILE A 317 -27.44 -17.32 18.40
N GLU A 318 -26.92 -18.53 18.18
CA GLU A 318 -27.70 -19.77 18.12
C GLU A 318 -28.44 -20.01 19.44
N THR A 319 -27.76 -19.90 20.59
CA THR A 319 -28.39 -20.01 21.92
C THR A 319 -29.48 -18.96 22.12
N GLU A 320 -29.24 -17.69 21.76
CA GLU A 320 -30.24 -16.63 21.87
C GLU A 320 -31.47 -16.89 20.96
N LEU A 321 -31.27 -17.44 19.76
CA LEU A 321 -32.33 -17.81 18.84
C LEU A 321 -33.17 -18.99 19.37
N GLU A 322 -32.53 -19.98 19.99
CA GLU A 322 -33.20 -21.10 20.65
C GLU A 322 -34.05 -20.61 21.83
N GLU A 323 -33.47 -19.81 22.74
CA GLU A 323 -34.21 -19.25 23.87
C GLU A 323 -35.39 -18.37 23.44
N ALA A 324 -35.23 -17.58 22.37
CA ALA A 324 -36.31 -16.75 21.85
C ALA A 324 -37.44 -17.60 21.27
N LYS A 325 -37.11 -18.69 20.54
CA LYS A 325 -38.10 -19.67 20.06
C LYS A 325 -38.87 -20.30 21.22
N GLU A 326 -38.18 -20.70 22.29
CA GLU A 326 -38.82 -21.26 23.50
C GLU A 326 -39.77 -20.25 24.18
N LYS A 327 -39.41 -18.96 24.20
CA LYS A 327 -40.22 -17.86 24.76
C LYS A 327 -41.31 -17.36 23.80
N GLY A 328 -41.46 -17.95 22.60
CA GLY A 328 -42.41 -17.50 21.58
C GLY A 328 -42.10 -16.11 21.00
N GLN A 329 -40.85 -15.65 21.12
CA GLN A 329 -40.37 -14.36 20.62
C GLN A 329 -39.75 -14.52 19.24
N ASN A 330 -40.12 -13.64 18.31
CA ASN A 330 -39.49 -13.59 16.99
C ASN A 330 -38.39 -12.51 17.00
N ILE A 331 -37.13 -12.93 17.15
CA ILE A 331 -35.98 -12.05 17.06
C ILE A 331 -35.32 -12.18 15.68
N LYS A 332 -35.06 -11.05 15.03
CA LYS A 332 -34.30 -11.00 13.77
C LYS A 332 -32.80 -10.98 14.08
N LYS A 333 -32.19 -12.17 14.18
CA LYS A 333 -30.73 -12.36 14.28
C LYS A 333 -30.28 -13.46 13.31
N GLN A 334 -29.07 -13.33 12.80
CA GLN A 334 -28.44 -14.35 11.96
C GLN A 334 -26.97 -14.56 12.34
N THR A 335 -26.46 -15.74 12.03
CA THR A 335 -25.04 -16.07 12.19
C THR A 335 -24.20 -15.34 11.14
N LEU A 336 -22.92 -15.15 11.45
CA LEU A 336 -21.95 -14.50 10.57
C LEU A 336 -21.11 -15.54 9.84
N LYS A 337 -20.96 -15.39 8.53
CA LYS A 337 -19.94 -16.09 7.75
C LYS A 337 -18.58 -15.37 7.89
N PRO A 338 -17.53 -16.02 8.43
CA PRO A 338 -16.20 -15.44 8.45
C PRO A 338 -15.57 -15.51 7.05
N ILE A 339 -15.14 -14.37 6.51
CA ILE A 339 -14.41 -14.31 5.24
C ILE A 339 -12.96 -13.93 5.55
N ILE A 340 -12.00 -14.79 5.16
CA ILE A 340 -10.58 -14.54 5.41
C ILE A 340 -9.95 -13.97 4.15
N GLY A 341 -9.22 -12.88 4.28
CA GLY A 341 -8.48 -12.26 3.20
C GLY A 341 -7.20 -11.57 3.68
N ALA A 342 -6.61 -10.78 2.80
CA ALA A 342 -5.49 -9.89 3.05
C ALA A 342 -5.46 -8.79 1.98
N GLU A 343 -5.06 -7.58 2.36
CA GLU A 343 -4.73 -6.53 1.39
C GLU A 343 -3.23 -6.63 1.07
N LEU A 344 -2.87 -7.06 -0.12
CA LEU A 344 -1.47 -7.31 -0.49
C LEU A 344 -0.84 -6.10 -1.18
N PHE A 345 0.47 -5.94 -0.99
CA PHE A 345 1.30 -4.93 -1.65
C PHE A 345 1.88 -5.50 -2.95
N VAL A 346 1.24 -5.25 -4.09
CA VAL A 346 1.58 -5.82 -5.40
C VAL A 346 2.52 -4.88 -6.16
N CYS A 347 3.80 -5.23 -6.22
CA CYS A 347 4.84 -4.46 -6.90
C CYS A 347 5.25 -5.09 -8.24
N LYS A 348 6.14 -4.43 -9.00
CA LYS A 348 6.61 -4.96 -10.29
C LYS A 348 7.46 -6.22 -10.13
N ASN A 349 8.36 -6.22 -9.15
CA ASN A 349 9.22 -7.35 -8.80
C ASN A 349 9.54 -7.34 -7.30
N HIS A 350 9.04 -8.33 -6.56
CA HIS A 350 9.20 -8.36 -5.10
C HIS A 350 10.65 -8.59 -4.65
N LYS A 351 11.49 -9.17 -5.52
CA LYS A 351 12.90 -9.46 -5.22
C LYS A 351 13.82 -8.28 -5.50
N ASP A 352 13.38 -7.30 -6.29
CA ASP A 352 14.18 -6.10 -6.55
C ASP A 352 14.11 -5.13 -5.37
N LYS A 353 15.27 -4.80 -4.82
CA LYS A 353 15.47 -3.87 -3.71
C LYS A 353 16.45 -2.74 -4.09
N SER A 354 16.78 -2.62 -5.37
CA SER A 354 17.68 -1.57 -5.90
C SER A 354 17.05 -0.18 -5.88
N TYR A 355 15.72 -0.11 -5.89
CA TYR A 355 14.92 1.09 -5.70
C TYR A 355 13.66 0.78 -4.87
N ARG A 356 13.00 1.83 -4.38
CA ARG A 356 11.77 1.71 -3.59
C ARG A 356 10.56 1.60 -4.52
N ASP A 357 9.94 0.44 -4.51
CA ASP A 357 8.62 0.16 -5.07
C ASP A 357 7.85 -0.56 -3.96
N ASP A 358 6.92 0.13 -3.28
CA ASP A 358 6.12 -0.45 -2.21
C ASP A 358 4.87 -1.19 -2.74
N GLY A 359 4.62 -1.14 -4.05
CA GLY A 359 3.48 -1.79 -4.70
C GLY A 359 2.12 -1.13 -4.45
N TYR A 360 1.11 -1.65 -5.15
CA TYR A 360 -0.29 -1.28 -5.02
C TYR A 360 -0.99 -2.10 -3.94
N GLN A 361 -1.97 -1.52 -3.25
CA GLN A 361 -2.75 -2.18 -2.20
C GLN A 361 -3.99 -2.86 -2.79
N ILE A 362 -3.99 -4.18 -2.86
CA ILE A 362 -5.04 -4.96 -3.54
C ILE A 362 -5.65 -5.98 -2.57
N PRO A 363 -6.98 -5.95 -2.34
CA PRO A 363 -7.66 -6.95 -1.52
C PRO A 363 -7.81 -8.31 -2.19
N PHE A 364 -7.50 -9.37 -1.43
CA PHE A 364 -7.70 -10.76 -1.82
C PHE A 364 -8.54 -11.48 -0.76
N LEU A 365 -9.51 -12.28 -1.18
CA LEU A 365 -10.39 -13.07 -0.31
C LEU A 365 -10.25 -14.57 -0.62
N ALA A 366 -10.11 -15.40 0.41
CA ALA A 366 -10.07 -16.85 0.26
C ALA A 366 -11.48 -17.43 0.18
N LYS A 367 -11.79 -18.14 -0.92
CA LYS A 367 -13.09 -18.83 -1.09
C LYS A 367 -13.30 -19.99 -0.14
N ASN A 368 -12.22 -20.68 0.22
CA ASN A 368 -12.26 -21.89 1.04
C ASN A 368 -10.91 -22.11 1.74
N LYS A 369 -10.75 -23.25 2.42
CA LYS A 369 -9.52 -23.60 3.15
C LYS A 369 -8.30 -23.74 2.23
N THR A 370 -8.47 -24.09 0.96
CA THR A 370 -7.39 -24.13 -0.04
C THR A 370 -6.96 -22.72 -0.42
N GLY A 371 -7.92 -21.84 -0.71
CA GLY A 371 -7.65 -20.42 -0.96
C GLY A 371 -6.93 -19.74 0.22
N TYR A 372 -7.31 -20.09 1.46
CA TYR A 372 -6.61 -19.62 2.66
C TYR A 372 -5.14 -20.06 2.70
N LYS A 373 -4.85 -21.33 2.36
CA LYS A 373 -3.47 -21.82 2.30
C LYS A 373 -2.67 -21.11 1.21
N ASN A 374 -3.28 -20.89 0.04
CA ASN A 374 -2.66 -20.17 -1.06
C ASN A 374 -2.32 -18.73 -0.66
N LEU A 375 -3.28 -18.01 -0.11
CA LEU A 375 -3.07 -16.63 0.35
C LEU A 375 -2.04 -16.56 1.48
N SER A 376 -2.05 -17.52 2.40
CA SER A 376 -1.03 -17.64 3.45
C SER A 376 0.38 -17.87 2.88
N ARG A 377 0.53 -18.62 1.79
CA ARG A 377 1.82 -18.80 1.09
C ARG A 377 2.29 -17.49 0.46
N ILE A 378 1.41 -16.80 -0.26
CA ILE A 378 1.70 -15.48 -0.85
C ILE A 378 2.17 -14.50 0.23
N CYS A 379 1.41 -14.35 1.33
CA CYS A 379 1.81 -13.47 2.45
C CYS A 379 3.15 -13.87 3.08
N SER A 380 3.43 -15.17 3.20
CA SER A 380 4.71 -15.66 3.77
C SER A 380 5.89 -15.30 2.87
N GLN A 381 5.77 -15.52 1.55
CA GLN A 381 6.81 -15.17 0.58
C GLN A 381 7.02 -13.66 0.50
N GLY A 382 5.95 -12.86 0.61
CA GLY A 382 6.08 -11.41 0.70
C GLY A 382 6.89 -10.94 1.92
N HIS A 383 6.83 -11.66 3.04
CA HIS A 383 7.66 -11.37 4.22
C HIS A 383 9.09 -11.94 4.13
N ILE A 384 9.27 -13.13 3.55
CA ILE A 384 10.57 -13.82 3.51
C ILE A 384 11.45 -13.23 2.41
N ASP A 385 10.93 -13.16 1.19
CA ASP A 385 11.69 -12.76 0.00
C ASP A 385 11.40 -11.29 -0.36
N GLY A 386 10.14 -10.89 -0.27
CA GLY A 386 9.63 -9.61 -0.78
C GLY A 386 9.79 -8.40 0.14
N PHE A 387 10.17 -8.60 1.40
CA PHE A 387 10.13 -7.53 2.40
C PHE A 387 11.18 -6.45 2.12
N TYR A 388 10.71 -5.21 2.04
CA TYR A 388 11.56 -4.02 1.99
C TYR A 388 11.11 -3.03 3.07
N TYR A 389 10.19 -2.11 2.76
CA TYR A 389 9.47 -1.34 3.79
C TYR A 389 8.13 -1.99 4.17
N VAL A 390 7.54 -2.72 3.22
CA VAL A 390 6.31 -3.50 3.36
C VAL A 390 6.56 -4.92 2.80
N PRO A 391 5.73 -5.93 3.17
CA PRO A 391 5.83 -7.27 2.59
C PRO A 391 5.23 -7.28 1.16
N ARG A 392 6.09 -7.14 0.16
CA ARG A 392 5.67 -7.00 -1.25
C ARG A 392 5.57 -8.34 -1.95
N VAL A 393 4.67 -8.44 -2.91
CA VAL A 393 4.50 -9.59 -3.80
C VAL A 393 4.41 -9.09 -5.24
N ASP A 394 4.70 -9.93 -6.22
CA ASP A 394 4.48 -9.59 -7.63
C ASP A 394 3.42 -10.49 -8.28
N LYS A 395 3.01 -10.09 -9.48
CA LYS A 395 2.02 -10.82 -10.27
C LYS A 395 2.45 -12.26 -10.58
N GLU A 396 3.74 -12.51 -10.79
CA GLU A 396 4.26 -13.87 -11.04
C GLU A 396 4.01 -14.78 -9.84
N LEU A 397 4.33 -14.32 -8.63
CA LEU A 397 4.07 -15.06 -7.41
C LEU A 397 2.57 -15.29 -7.17
N ILE A 398 1.74 -14.28 -7.42
CA ILE A 398 0.28 -14.39 -7.29
C ILE A 398 -0.27 -15.48 -8.21
N LEU A 399 0.19 -15.53 -9.46
CA LEU A 399 -0.27 -16.53 -10.43
C LEU A 399 0.06 -17.97 -10.01
N GLN A 400 1.15 -18.20 -9.27
CA GLN A 400 1.50 -19.53 -8.74
C GLN A 400 0.47 -20.06 -7.75
N TYR A 401 -0.23 -19.18 -7.03
CA TYR A 401 -1.15 -19.53 -5.96
C TYR A 401 -2.56 -18.95 -6.17
N LYS A 402 -2.94 -18.58 -7.39
CA LYS A 402 -4.19 -17.83 -7.66
C LYS A 402 -5.50 -18.60 -7.43
N ASN A 403 -5.44 -19.93 -7.37
CA ASN A 403 -6.65 -20.76 -7.26
C ASN A 403 -7.38 -20.50 -5.94
N ASP A 404 -8.71 -20.61 -5.98
CA ASP A 404 -9.57 -20.45 -4.80
C ASP A 404 -9.55 -19.06 -4.14
N ILE A 405 -9.16 -18.02 -4.88
CA ILE A 405 -9.05 -16.63 -4.38
C ILE A 405 -9.91 -15.69 -5.24
N ILE A 406 -10.55 -14.73 -4.59
CA ILE A 406 -11.25 -13.58 -5.19
C ILE A 406 -10.39 -12.33 -5.03
N VAL A 407 -10.40 -11.45 -6.02
CA VAL A 407 -9.61 -10.21 -6.05
C VAL A 407 -10.51 -9.01 -6.37
N THR A 408 -10.26 -7.88 -5.72
CA THR A 408 -10.95 -6.61 -6.04
C THR A 408 -9.95 -5.59 -6.60
N THR A 409 -10.44 -4.52 -7.22
CA THR A 409 -9.57 -3.41 -7.63
C THR A 409 -8.97 -2.63 -6.46
N GLY A 410 -9.49 -2.79 -5.24
CA GLY A 410 -9.12 -2.00 -4.07
C GLY A 410 -9.63 -0.56 -4.11
N GLY A 411 -9.23 0.23 -3.10
CA GLY A 411 -9.50 1.66 -3.02
C GLY A 411 -8.49 2.51 -3.82
N LEU A 412 -8.31 3.77 -3.43
CA LEU A 412 -7.43 4.75 -4.11
C LEU A 412 -5.98 4.25 -4.35
N TYR A 413 -5.50 3.31 -3.55
CA TYR A 413 -4.14 2.76 -3.62
C TYR A 413 -4.03 1.42 -4.37
N GLY A 414 -5.14 0.88 -4.89
CA GLY A 414 -5.12 -0.28 -5.78
C GLY A 414 -4.54 0.04 -7.15
N GLU A 415 -4.11 -0.98 -7.90
CA GLU A 415 -3.40 -0.77 -9.18
C GLU A 415 -4.27 0.00 -10.19
N VAL A 416 -5.49 -0.48 -10.47
CA VAL A 416 -6.39 0.15 -11.43
C VAL A 416 -6.78 1.56 -10.97
N PRO A 417 -7.24 1.79 -9.72
CA PRO A 417 -7.52 3.14 -9.22
C PRO A 417 -6.34 4.10 -9.28
N ASN A 418 -5.15 3.63 -8.90
CA ASN A 418 -3.96 4.47 -8.89
C ASN A 418 -3.54 4.87 -10.31
N LEU A 419 -3.61 3.95 -11.28
CA LEU A 419 -3.32 4.24 -12.67
C LEU A 419 -4.31 5.26 -13.26
N ILE A 420 -5.61 5.17 -12.96
CA ILE A 420 -6.61 6.17 -13.39
C ILE A 420 -6.22 7.57 -12.90
N LEU A 421 -5.84 7.67 -11.63
CA LEU A 421 -5.58 8.96 -10.97
C LEU A 421 -4.21 9.55 -11.28
N ASN A 422 -3.20 8.74 -11.62
CA ASN A 422 -1.80 9.18 -11.70
C ASN A 422 -1.08 8.84 -13.02
N VAL A 423 -1.69 8.05 -13.92
CA VAL A 423 -1.04 7.63 -15.17
C VAL A 423 -1.94 7.88 -16.39
N GLY A 424 -3.16 7.34 -16.40
CA GLY A 424 -4.10 7.46 -17.51
C GLY A 424 -5.12 6.32 -17.56
N GLU A 425 -6.24 6.54 -18.27
CA GLU A 425 -7.31 5.54 -18.40
C GLU A 425 -6.84 4.33 -19.23
N ASN A 426 -6.02 4.54 -20.27
CA ASN A 426 -5.54 3.45 -21.12
C ASN A 426 -4.73 2.40 -20.34
N GLN A 427 -3.73 2.83 -19.57
CA GLN A 427 -2.89 1.94 -18.75
C GLN A 427 -3.72 1.26 -17.64
N ALA A 428 -4.67 1.97 -17.06
CA ALA A 428 -5.58 1.40 -16.08
C ALA A 428 -6.49 0.32 -16.68
N GLU A 429 -6.98 0.52 -17.91
CA GLU A 429 -7.80 -0.45 -18.63
C GLU A 429 -6.99 -1.72 -18.96
N GLU A 430 -5.73 -1.58 -19.39
CA GLU A 430 -4.83 -2.71 -19.60
C GLU A 430 -4.61 -3.53 -18.31
N ALA A 431 -4.34 -2.86 -17.19
CA ALA A 431 -4.21 -3.52 -15.89
C ALA A 431 -5.50 -4.22 -15.46
N LEU A 432 -6.66 -3.57 -15.64
CA LEU A 432 -7.98 -4.14 -15.35
C LEU A 432 -8.22 -5.42 -16.16
N LEU A 433 -7.93 -5.40 -17.46
CA LEU A 433 -8.08 -6.55 -18.35
C LEU A 433 -7.11 -7.67 -18.00
N TRP A 434 -5.91 -7.35 -17.51
CA TRP A 434 -4.98 -8.35 -16.99
C TRP A 434 -5.56 -9.08 -15.77
N TRP A 435 -6.11 -8.35 -14.80
CA TRP A 435 -6.74 -8.97 -13.62
C TRP A 435 -7.96 -9.80 -14.00
N LYS A 436 -8.86 -9.23 -14.83
CA LYS A 436 -10.03 -9.94 -15.34
C LYS A 436 -9.64 -11.21 -16.10
N GLY A 437 -8.62 -11.15 -16.95
CA GLY A 437 -8.16 -12.30 -17.72
C GLY A 437 -7.61 -13.44 -16.85
N ASN A 438 -7.05 -13.12 -15.68
CA ASN A 438 -6.42 -14.11 -14.79
C ASN A 438 -7.35 -14.69 -13.73
N PHE A 439 -8.34 -13.92 -13.26
CA PHE A 439 -9.27 -14.28 -12.19
C PHE A 439 -10.72 -14.48 -12.66
N GLY A 440 -11.06 -14.05 -13.88
CA GLY A 440 -12.39 -14.27 -14.47
C GLY A 440 -13.51 -13.69 -13.61
N ASP A 441 -14.50 -14.52 -13.30
CA ASP A 441 -15.66 -14.15 -12.46
C ASP A 441 -15.29 -13.88 -10.99
N ASP A 442 -14.07 -14.19 -10.57
CA ASP A 442 -13.56 -13.92 -9.22
C ASP A 442 -12.82 -12.58 -9.15
N PHE A 443 -12.97 -11.72 -10.15
CA PHE A 443 -12.48 -10.34 -10.15
C PHE A 443 -13.63 -9.33 -10.10
N TYR A 444 -13.57 -8.38 -9.16
CA TYR A 444 -14.61 -7.38 -8.93
C TYR A 444 -14.03 -5.97 -8.91
N ILE A 445 -14.81 -5.00 -9.38
CA ILE A 445 -14.48 -3.58 -9.25
C ILE A 445 -15.05 -3.07 -7.93
N GLU A 446 -14.20 -2.51 -7.09
CA GLU A 446 -14.58 -1.94 -5.81
C GLU A 446 -14.90 -0.45 -5.95
N ILE A 447 -16.10 -0.05 -5.53
CA ILE A 447 -16.55 1.33 -5.52
C ILE A 447 -16.60 1.81 -4.08
N VAL A 448 -15.90 2.92 -3.81
CA VAL A 448 -15.71 3.49 -2.47
C VAL A 448 -16.19 4.95 -2.46
N ARG A 449 -16.89 5.37 -1.40
CA ARG A 449 -17.52 6.70 -1.29
C ARG A 449 -17.36 7.29 0.12
N HIS A 450 -16.22 7.91 0.35
CA HIS A 450 -15.90 8.72 1.53
C HIS A 450 -16.17 10.21 1.31
N GLY A 451 -16.69 10.61 0.14
CA GLY A 451 -16.94 12.02 -0.20
C GLY A 451 -15.67 12.77 -0.60
N LEU A 452 -14.74 12.08 -1.25
CA LEU A 452 -13.52 12.67 -1.81
C LEU A 452 -13.72 12.95 -3.31
N GLU A 453 -13.19 14.08 -3.77
CA GLU A 453 -13.27 14.46 -5.18
C GLU A 453 -12.54 13.43 -6.08
N GLU A 454 -11.42 12.90 -5.60
CA GLU A 454 -10.68 11.84 -6.29
C GLU A 454 -11.53 10.57 -6.48
N GLU A 455 -12.36 10.22 -5.49
CA GLU A 455 -13.25 9.06 -5.58
C GLU A 455 -14.41 9.30 -6.55
N GLU A 456 -14.96 10.51 -6.62
CA GLU A 456 -16.01 10.83 -7.61
C GLU A 456 -15.50 10.67 -9.04
N ARG A 457 -14.32 11.24 -9.33
CA ARG A 457 -13.66 11.13 -10.63
C ARG A 457 -13.30 9.68 -10.96
N LEU A 458 -12.69 8.97 -9.99
CA LEU A 458 -12.34 7.56 -10.12
C LEU A 458 -13.57 6.67 -10.39
N ASN A 459 -14.63 6.83 -9.59
CA ASN A 459 -15.82 5.99 -9.67
C ASN A 459 -16.52 6.14 -11.02
N ALA A 460 -16.53 7.34 -11.62
CA ALA A 460 -17.07 7.54 -12.96
C ALA A 460 -16.35 6.67 -14.01
N VAL A 461 -15.02 6.62 -13.96
CA VAL A 461 -14.19 5.78 -14.86
C VAL A 461 -14.38 4.30 -14.55
N LEU A 462 -14.38 3.90 -13.27
CA LEU A 462 -14.59 2.51 -12.86
C LEU A 462 -15.96 1.98 -13.29
N LEU A 463 -17.03 2.79 -13.20
CA LEU A 463 -18.37 2.42 -13.67
C LEU A 463 -18.41 2.26 -15.20
N LYS A 464 -17.73 3.16 -15.94
CA LYS A 464 -17.55 3.04 -17.40
C LYS A 464 -16.82 1.73 -17.75
N PHE A 465 -15.73 1.40 -17.05
CA PHE A 465 -14.98 0.16 -17.23
C PHE A 465 -15.82 -1.07 -16.88
N ALA A 466 -16.54 -1.06 -15.76
CA ALA A 466 -17.44 -2.13 -15.35
C ALA A 466 -18.46 -2.45 -16.45
N LYS A 467 -19.12 -1.42 -17.00
CA LYS A 467 -20.09 -1.57 -18.09
C LYS A 467 -19.45 -2.04 -19.40
N LYS A 468 -18.33 -1.42 -19.81
CA LYS A 468 -17.60 -1.76 -21.04
C LYS A 468 -17.14 -3.21 -21.04
N HIS A 469 -16.62 -3.66 -19.91
CA HIS A 469 -15.99 -4.98 -19.77
C HIS A 469 -16.85 -6.00 -19.06
N GLN A 470 -18.10 -5.69 -18.69
CA GLN A 470 -18.99 -6.62 -17.98
C GLN A 470 -18.32 -7.20 -16.72
N ILE A 471 -17.68 -6.34 -15.91
CA ILE A 471 -17.12 -6.70 -14.61
C ILE A 471 -18.09 -6.22 -13.53
N LYS A 472 -18.41 -7.07 -12.56
CA LYS A 472 -19.32 -6.71 -11.48
C LYS A 472 -18.68 -5.70 -10.54
N ILE A 473 -19.47 -4.72 -10.13
CA ILE A 473 -19.09 -3.75 -9.10
C ILE A 473 -19.55 -4.21 -7.73
N ILE A 474 -18.80 -3.88 -6.69
CA ILE A 474 -19.17 -4.07 -5.29
C ILE A 474 -18.95 -2.79 -4.49
N ALA A 475 -19.81 -2.53 -3.53
CA ALA A 475 -19.65 -1.43 -2.59
C ALA A 475 -18.67 -1.81 -1.48
N ALA A 476 -17.78 -0.88 -1.12
CA ALA A 476 -16.90 -1.00 0.03
C ALA A 476 -16.72 0.34 0.74
N ASN A 477 -16.23 0.29 1.98
CA ASN A 477 -15.94 1.48 2.80
C ASN A 477 -14.53 1.47 3.41
N ASN A 478 -13.67 0.53 2.99
CA ASN A 478 -12.26 0.39 3.41
C ASN A 478 -11.99 0.87 4.87
N THR A 479 -12.38 0.07 5.86
CA THR A 479 -12.55 0.57 7.22
C THR A 479 -11.29 0.43 8.08
N TYR A 480 -10.92 1.48 8.83
CA TYR A 480 -9.73 1.49 9.71
C TYR A 480 -10.06 1.66 11.20
N TYR A 481 -11.28 2.09 11.52
CA TYR A 481 -11.77 2.25 12.89
C TYR A 481 -13.24 1.88 12.98
N LEU A 482 -13.76 1.63 14.18
CA LEU A 482 -15.09 1.03 14.32
C LEU A 482 -16.22 2.06 14.20
N ASN A 483 -16.12 3.18 14.93
CA ASN A 483 -17.12 4.25 14.92
C ASN A 483 -16.52 5.55 14.39
N GLN A 484 -17.32 6.42 13.79
CA GLN A 484 -16.87 7.72 13.28
C GLN A 484 -16.11 8.56 14.34
N ALA A 485 -16.52 8.47 15.60
CA ALA A 485 -15.87 9.15 16.73
C ALA A 485 -14.44 8.64 17.02
N ASP A 486 -14.11 7.41 16.63
CA ASP A 486 -12.78 6.80 16.83
C ASP A 486 -11.72 7.36 15.86
N SER A 487 -12.14 8.18 14.88
CA SER A 487 -11.25 8.85 13.91
C SER A 487 -10.12 9.64 14.58
N GLU A 488 -10.36 10.23 15.75
CA GLU A 488 -9.33 10.97 16.48
C GLU A 488 -8.24 10.05 17.03
N GLY A 489 -8.62 8.89 17.59
CA GLY A 489 -7.67 7.90 18.07
C GLY A 489 -6.86 7.29 16.92
N HIS A 490 -7.51 7.09 15.78
CA HIS A 490 -6.85 6.63 14.56
C HIS A 490 -5.84 7.66 14.02
N ASP A 491 -6.19 8.95 13.96
CA ASP A 491 -5.26 10.01 13.52
C ASP A 491 -3.99 10.08 14.39
N ILE A 492 -4.13 9.89 15.71
CA ILE A 492 -2.99 9.78 16.63
C ILE A 492 -2.13 8.56 16.30
N LEU A 493 -2.73 7.42 15.97
CA LEU A 493 -2.00 6.21 15.60
C LEU A 493 -1.12 6.43 14.37
N LEU A 494 -1.64 7.12 13.34
CA LEU A 494 -0.85 7.48 12.15
C LEU A 494 0.31 8.42 12.49
N CYS A 495 0.10 9.38 13.39
CA CYS A 495 1.17 10.24 13.88
C CYS A 495 2.29 9.45 14.57
N VAL A 496 1.93 8.43 15.37
CA VAL A 496 2.91 7.54 16.02
C VAL A 496 3.69 6.72 14.99
N LYS A 497 3.01 6.21 13.95
CA LYS A 497 3.62 5.46 12.85
C LYS A 497 4.73 6.26 12.16
N ASP A 498 4.43 7.51 11.82
CA ASP A 498 5.32 8.34 10.99
C ASP A 498 6.26 9.24 11.81
N GLY A 499 6.18 9.18 13.15
CA GLY A 499 6.95 10.03 14.04
C GLY A 499 6.63 11.52 13.91
N GLN A 500 5.37 11.84 13.57
CA GLN A 500 4.89 13.21 13.35
C GLN A 500 4.08 13.73 14.54
N LEU A 501 3.96 15.05 14.67
CA LEU A 501 3.13 15.66 15.70
C LEU A 501 1.69 15.83 15.19
N LYS A 502 0.69 15.59 16.04
CA LYS A 502 -0.73 15.76 15.67
C LYS A 502 -1.06 17.18 15.17
N ASN A 503 -0.37 18.19 15.69
CA ASN A 503 -0.55 19.59 15.32
C ASN A 503 0.07 19.94 13.96
N THR A 504 0.91 19.07 13.38
CA THR A 504 1.34 19.21 11.99
C THR A 504 0.11 19.04 11.09
N PRO A 505 -0.13 19.95 10.13
CA PRO A 505 -1.32 19.90 9.28
C PRO A 505 -1.30 18.65 8.39
N VAL A 506 -2.48 18.07 8.16
CA VAL A 506 -2.66 16.96 7.22
C VAL A 506 -2.52 17.49 5.79
N GLY A 507 -1.74 16.80 4.96
CA GLY A 507 -1.53 17.19 3.58
C GLY A 507 -0.42 16.37 2.92
N ARG A 508 0.03 16.80 1.74
CA ARG A 508 1.11 16.17 0.98
C ARG A 508 2.32 17.10 0.91
N GLY A 509 3.52 16.52 0.89
CA GLY A 509 4.76 17.27 0.73
C GLY A 509 5.34 17.83 2.04
N ARG A 510 6.29 18.75 1.89
CA ARG A 510 7.08 19.28 3.02
C ARG A 510 6.21 20.13 3.94
N GLY A 511 6.34 19.93 5.26
CA GLY A 511 5.58 20.69 6.27
C GLY A 511 4.21 20.10 6.61
N PHE A 512 3.78 19.07 5.89
CA PHE A 512 2.55 18.33 6.15
C PHE A 512 2.86 16.93 6.69
N ARG A 513 1.87 16.31 7.34
CA ARG A 513 1.89 14.91 7.74
C ARG A 513 0.81 14.12 7.02
N TYR A 514 1.00 12.80 7.01
CA TYR A 514 -0.06 11.89 6.61
C TYR A 514 -1.22 11.90 7.64
N GLY A 515 -2.43 11.74 7.13
CA GLY A 515 -3.68 11.73 7.87
C GLY A 515 -4.83 11.52 6.90
N PHE A 516 -5.96 11.01 7.38
CA PHE A 516 -7.14 10.88 6.53
C PHE A 516 -7.80 12.24 6.31
N PRO A 517 -8.30 12.53 5.10
CA PRO A 517 -8.87 13.83 4.75
C PRO A 517 -10.19 14.13 5.50
N ASN A 518 -10.91 13.10 5.94
CA ASN A 518 -12.14 13.21 6.72
C ASN A 518 -12.35 11.99 7.65
N LYS A 519 -13.55 11.84 8.20
CA LYS A 519 -13.88 10.85 9.24
C LYS A 519 -14.71 9.66 8.73
N GLU A 520 -14.77 9.43 7.42
CA GLU A 520 -15.71 8.48 6.81
C GLU A 520 -15.25 7.02 6.76
N PHE A 521 -14.06 6.71 7.28
CA PHE A 521 -13.39 5.40 7.17
C PHE A 521 -13.74 4.44 8.32
N TYR A 522 -14.98 4.53 8.84
CA TYR A 522 -15.47 3.69 9.93
C TYR A 522 -16.32 2.50 9.45
N PHE A 523 -16.65 1.57 10.35
CA PHE A 523 -17.52 0.43 10.06
C PHE A 523 -19.00 0.85 9.99
N LYS A 524 -19.43 1.36 8.83
CA LYS A 524 -20.80 1.81 8.56
C LYS A 524 -21.84 0.68 8.70
N SER A 525 -23.05 1.03 9.13
CA SER A 525 -24.19 0.12 9.18
C SER A 525 -24.70 -0.23 7.77
N GLN A 526 -25.57 -1.25 7.68
CA GLN A 526 -26.19 -1.64 6.42
C GLN A 526 -27.01 -0.49 5.81
N ASP A 527 -27.76 0.26 6.63
CA ASP A 527 -28.62 1.34 6.15
C ASP A 527 -27.80 2.52 5.62
N GLU A 528 -26.69 2.87 6.28
CA GLU A 528 -25.75 3.89 5.79
C GLU A 528 -25.17 3.49 4.44
N MET A 529 -24.71 2.24 4.29
CA MET A 529 -24.16 1.75 3.02
C MET A 529 -25.20 1.69 1.91
N LYS A 530 -26.44 1.27 2.20
CA LYS A 530 -27.54 1.30 1.23
C LYS A 530 -27.88 2.71 0.79
N GLY A 531 -27.88 3.67 1.72
CA GLY A 531 -28.09 5.09 1.40
C GLY A 531 -27.01 5.64 0.49
N LEU A 532 -25.74 5.31 0.75
CA LEU A 532 -24.60 5.77 -0.06
C LEU A 532 -24.58 5.21 -1.48
N PHE A 533 -25.22 4.08 -1.74
CA PHE A 533 -25.19 3.35 -3.01
C PHE A 533 -26.59 3.16 -3.62
N ALA A 534 -27.58 3.93 -3.18
CA ALA A 534 -28.95 3.83 -3.67
C ALA A 534 -29.07 4.15 -5.17
N ASP A 535 -28.16 4.95 -5.71
CA ASP A 535 -28.04 5.27 -7.13
C ASP A 535 -27.46 4.13 -7.97
N ILE A 536 -26.74 3.19 -7.35
CA ILE A 536 -26.16 1.99 -7.99
C ILE A 536 -26.41 0.72 -7.15
N PRO A 537 -27.69 0.30 -7.00
CA PRO A 537 -28.07 -0.80 -6.10
C PRO A 537 -27.31 -2.12 -6.33
N GLU A 538 -26.92 -2.40 -7.57
CA GLU A 538 -26.15 -3.59 -7.93
C GLU A 538 -24.82 -3.71 -7.18
N ALA A 539 -24.21 -2.60 -6.76
CA ALA A 539 -22.98 -2.62 -5.96
C ALA A 539 -23.19 -3.26 -4.59
N ILE A 540 -24.39 -3.10 -3.99
CA ILE A 540 -24.77 -3.75 -2.73
C ILE A 540 -25.20 -5.20 -2.99
N GLU A 541 -26.01 -5.44 -4.03
CA GLU A 541 -26.54 -6.77 -4.34
C GLU A 541 -25.44 -7.79 -4.68
N ASN A 542 -24.43 -7.38 -5.46
CA ASN A 542 -23.34 -8.25 -5.89
C ASN A 542 -22.47 -8.77 -4.73
N ILE A 543 -22.53 -8.14 -3.55
CA ILE A 543 -21.80 -8.62 -2.36
C ILE A 543 -22.27 -10.01 -1.94
N GLN A 544 -23.58 -10.28 -2.05
CA GLN A 544 -24.12 -11.58 -1.65
C GLN A 544 -23.55 -12.72 -2.51
N GLU A 545 -23.27 -12.47 -3.79
CA GLU A 545 -22.62 -13.45 -4.66
C GLU A 545 -21.21 -13.81 -4.16
N ILE A 546 -20.43 -12.83 -3.72
CA ILE A 546 -19.12 -13.10 -3.11
C ILE A 546 -19.32 -13.94 -1.86
N VAL A 547 -20.25 -13.55 -0.97
CA VAL A 547 -20.56 -14.29 0.26
C VAL A 547 -20.96 -15.73 -0.06
N ASP A 548 -21.72 -15.98 -1.12
CA ASP A 548 -22.18 -17.31 -1.52
C ASP A 548 -21.04 -18.19 -2.07
N LYS A 549 -20.02 -17.59 -2.69
CA LYS A 549 -18.79 -18.29 -3.12
C LYS A 549 -17.90 -18.72 -1.95
N ILE A 550 -18.09 -18.17 -0.75
CA ILE A 550 -17.27 -18.50 0.44
C ILE A 550 -17.81 -19.71 1.20
N GLU A 551 -16.93 -20.67 1.45
CA GLU A 551 -17.10 -21.79 2.38
C GLU A 551 -16.56 -21.43 3.78
N SER A 552 -17.38 -21.62 4.83
CA SER A 552 -16.94 -21.47 6.22
C SER A 552 -16.06 -22.63 6.67
N PHE A 553 -14.91 -22.35 7.28
CA PHE A 553 -14.02 -23.38 7.83
C PHE A 553 -13.41 -22.99 9.18
N GLY A 554 -13.08 -24.00 9.99
CA GLY A 554 -12.31 -23.85 11.22
C GLY A 554 -10.80 -23.89 10.97
N LEU A 555 -10.06 -23.07 11.73
CA LEU A 555 -8.59 -23.05 11.74
C LEU A 555 -7.97 -23.76 12.96
N ALA A 556 -8.78 -24.11 13.96
CA ALA A 556 -8.34 -24.96 15.05
C ALA A 556 -7.88 -26.32 14.52
N ARG A 557 -6.78 -26.82 15.08
CA ARG A 557 -6.24 -28.15 14.77
C ARG A 557 -5.96 -28.87 16.07
N GLU A 558 -6.02 -30.19 16.01
CA GLU A 558 -5.47 -31.04 17.06
C GLU A 558 -3.96 -30.84 17.14
N VAL A 559 -3.39 -31.14 18.31
CA VAL A 559 -1.95 -31.02 18.54
C VAL A 559 -1.23 -32.03 17.65
N LEU A 560 -0.51 -31.53 16.64
CA LEU A 560 0.35 -32.35 15.79
C LEU A 560 1.72 -32.44 16.48
N LEU A 561 2.00 -33.59 17.08
CA LEU A 561 3.32 -33.90 17.63
C LEU A 561 4.22 -34.48 16.52
N PRO A 562 5.48 -34.01 16.39
CA PRO A 562 6.47 -34.69 15.58
C PRO A 562 6.62 -36.15 16.02
N ALA A 563 6.84 -37.07 15.08
CA ALA A 563 7.24 -38.43 15.42
C ALA A 563 8.64 -38.39 16.06
N PHE A 564 8.82 -39.07 17.19
CA PHE A 564 10.13 -39.17 17.83
C PHE A 564 10.86 -40.42 17.33
N ASP A 565 12.14 -40.26 16.96
CA ASP A 565 12.95 -41.39 16.50
C ASP A 565 13.29 -42.32 17.68
N ILE A 566 12.66 -43.50 17.70
CA ILE A 566 12.89 -44.52 18.72
C ILE A 566 13.80 -45.65 18.19
N PRO A 567 14.68 -46.23 19.04
CA PRO A 567 15.52 -47.36 18.64
C PRO A 567 14.71 -48.56 18.13
N GLU A 568 15.23 -49.24 17.11
CA GLU A 568 14.55 -50.35 16.40
C GLU A 568 14.01 -51.43 17.35
N ARG A 569 14.74 -51.74 18.43
CA ARG A 569 14.32 -52.73 19.45
C ARG A 569 13.02 -52.39 20.19
N PHE A 570 12.58 -51.14 20.16
CA PHE A 570 11.35 -50.68 20.79
C PHE A 570 10.22 -50.47 19.78
N GLN A 571 10.49 -50.51 18.48
CA GLN A 571 9.45 -50.32 17.47
C GLN A 571 8.49 -51.52 17.47
N ASP A 572 7.19 -51.24 17.44
CA ASP A 572 6.16 -52.26 17.27
C ASP A 572 5.61 -52.18 15.83
N PRO A 573 5.72 -53.25 15.01
CA PRO A 573 5.21 -53.25 13.64
C PRO A 573 3.74 -52.85 13.52
N LYS A 574 2.92 -53.11 14.56
CA LYS A 574 1.49 -52.77 14.58
C LYS A 574 1.24 -51.27 14.63
N ASP A 575 2.19 -50.48 15.13
CA ASP A 575 2.04 -49.02 15.15
C ASP A 575 1.97 -48.43 13.72
N ASN A 576 2.60 -49.09 12.74
CA ASN A 576 2.48 -48.71 11.33
C ASN A 576 1.12 -49.11 10.70
N GLU A 577 0.42 -50.07 11.31
CA GLU A 577 -0.86 -50.58 10.80
C GLU A 577 -2.05 -49.75 11.29
N ASP A 578 -2.04 -49.34 12.57
CA ASP A 578 -3.17 -48.66 13.21
C ASP A 578 -2.85 -47.27 13.79
N GLY A 579 -1.61 -46.79 13.65
CA GLY A 579 -1.18 -45.49 14.19
C GLY A 579 -1.03 -45.48 15.72
N GLY A 580 -0.92 -46.66 16.35
CA GLY A 580 -0.64 -46.82 17.76
C GLY A 580 0.70 -46.21 18.18
N LYS A 581 0.88 -46.06 19.51
CA LYS A 581 2.10 -45.51 20.11
C LYS A 581 2.83 -46.53 21.00
N ARG A 582 2.72 -47.83 20.70
CA ARG A 582 3.28 -48.89 21.55
C ARG A 582 4.79 -48.76 21.69
N GLY A 583 5.49 -48.44 20.59
CA GLY A 583 6.93 -48.28 20.62
C GLY A 583 7.39 -47.04 21.40
N GLU A 584 6.72 -45.90 21.21
CA GLU A 584 7.00 -44.69 22.01
C GLU A 584 6.75 -44.95 23.50
N ASN A 585 5.67 -45.64 23.85
CA ASN A 585 5.36 -46.03 25.23
C ASN A 585 6.43 -46.96 25.81
N ALA A 586 6.86 -47.99 25.06
CA ALA A 586 7.89 -48.92 25.51
C ALA A 586 9.24 -48.22 25.71
N TYR A 587 9.61 -47.31 24.81
CA TYR A 587 10.85 -46.56 24.92
C TYR A 587 10.82 -45.54 26.06
N LEU A 588 9.71 -44.80 26.22
CA LEU A 588 9.54 -43.89 27.36
C LEU A 588 9.65 -44.65 28.67
N ARG A 589 8.95 -45.79 28.80
CA ARG A 589 9.04 -46.66 29.98
C ARG A 589 10.49 -47.08 30.25
N TYR A 590 11.23 -47.50 29.22
CA TYR A 590 12.64 -47.83 29.37
C TYR A 590 13.47 -46.67 29.93
N LEU A 591 13.36 -45.47 29.32
CA LEU A 591 14.09 -44.28 29.79
C LEU A 591 13.70 -43.88 31.21
N THR A 592 12.42 -43.98 31.57
CA THR A 592 11.92 -43.70 32.90
C THR A 592 12.56 -44.61 33.95
N TYR A 593 12.62 -45.91 33.71
CA TYR A 593 13.22 -46.85 34.68
C TYR A 593 14.74 -46.75 34.76
N GLU A 594 15.43 -46.47 33.65
CA GLU A 594 16.86 -46.18 33.69
C GLU A 594 17.14 -44.91 34.50
N GLY A 595 16.36 -43.84 34.25
CA GLY A 595 16.43 -42.61 35.03
C GLY A 595 16.05 -42.78 36.50
N ALA A 596 15.10 -43.67 36.81
CA ALA A 596 14.74 -43.98 38.20
C ALA A 596 15.90 -44.61 38.97
N LYS A 597 16.65 -45.53 38.34
CA LYS A 597 17.88 -46.11 38.93
C LYS A 597 18.92 -45.03 39.21
N ASP A 598 19.11 -44.09 38.29
CA ASP A 598 20.10 -43.01 38.44
C ASP A 598 19.70 -42.00 39.52
N ARG A 599 18.41 -41.70 39.66
CA ARG A 599 17.89 -40.62 40.52
C ARG A 599 17.56 -41.09 41.94
N TYR A 600 16.96 -42.27 42.07
CA TYR A 600 16.51 -42.84 43.34
C TYR A 600 17.46 -43.91 43.89
N GLY A 601 18.33 -44.49 43.05
CA GLY A 601 19.15 -45.64 43.42
C GLY A 601 18.31 -46.92 43.43
N GLU A 602 17.70 -47.23 44.58
CA GLU A 602 16.82 -48.39 44.73
C GLU A 602 15.38 -48.04 44.36
N VAL A 603 14.81 -48.76 43.39
CA VAL A 603 13.42 -48.59 42.96
C VAL A 603 12.53 -49.45 43.87
N THR A 604 11.97 -48.83 44.91
CA THR A 604 11.02 -49.47 45.83
C THR A 604 9.66 -49.70 45.16
N SER A 605 8.79 -50.51 45.79
CA SER A 605 7.43 -50.74 45.29
C SER A 605 6.62 -49.45 45.17
N GLU A 606 6.77 -48.52 46.11
CA GLU A 606 6.10 -47.21 46.07
C GLU A 606 6.51 -46.38 44.85
N ILE A 607 7.81 -46.36 44.52
CA ILE A 607 8.33 -45.66 43.35
C ILE A 607 7.85 -46.35 42.06
N SER A 608 7.94 -47.69 41.98
CA SER A 608 7.48 -48.42 40.79
C SER A 608 5.99 -48.23 40.55
N ASP A 609 5.16 -48.30 41.60
CA ASP A 609 3.71 -48.14 41.49
C ASP A 609 3.35 -46.73 40.99
N ARG A 610 4.04 -45.70 41.49
CA ARG A 610 3.86 -44.32 41.02
C ARG A 610 4.27 -44.15 39.55
N LEU A 611 5.41 -44.72 39.16
CA LEU A 611 5.91 -44.63 37.78
C LEU A 611 5.02 -45.37 36.79
N ASP A 612 4.60 -46.60 37.11
CA ASP A 612 3.73 -47.39 36.25
C ASP A 612 2.35 -46.74 36.10
N PHE A 613 1.79 -46.18 37.18
CA PHE A 613 0.54 -45.40 37.12
C PHE A 613 0.66 -44.19 36.17
N GLU A 614 1.71 -43.37 36.32
CA GLU A 614 1.91 -42.21 35.45
C GLU A 614 2.16 -42.62 33.98
N LEU A 615 2.95 -43.67 33.74
CA LEU A 615 3.22 -44.18 32.39
C LEU A 615 1.94 -44.71 31.72
N GLU A 616 1.07 -45.39 32.46
CA GLU A 616 -0.24 -45.83 31.95
C GLU A 616 -1.13 -44.65 31.57
N VAL A 617 -1.19 -43.61 32.42
CA VAL A 617 -1.94 -42.39 32.11
C VAL A 617 -1.38 -41.67 30.87
N ILE A 618 -0.06 -41.59 30.73
CA ILE A 618 0.60 -40.99 29.55
C ILE A 618 0.28 -41.80 28.29
N ALA A 619 0.29 -43.13 28.38
CA ALA A 619 -0.05 -44.01 27.26
C ALA A 619 -1.51 -43.82 26.82
N ASN A 620 -2.44 -43.80 27.78
CA ASN A 620 -3.88 -43.64 27.52
C ASN A 620 -4.24 -42.26 26.95
N THR A 621 -3.46 -41.23 27.29
CA THR A 621 -3.67 -39.86 26.76
C THR A 621 -2.96 -39.62 25.42
N GLY A 622 -2.14 -40.57 24.95
CA GLY A 622 -1.46 -40.47 23.65
C GLY A 622 -0.29 -39.50 23.61
N TYR A 623 0.31 -39.17 24.75
CA TYR A 623 1.43 -38.21 24.88
C TYR A 623 2.85 -38.79 25.10
N PRO A 624 3.17 -40.07 24.82
CA PRO A 624 4.53 -40.57 25.07
C PRO A 624 5.58 -39.85 24.20
N GLY A 625 5.30 -39.62 22.91
CA GLY A 625 6.16 -38.82 22.03
C GLY A 625 6.43 -37.40 22.54
N TYR A 626 5.47 -36.75 23.21
CA TYR A 626 5.70 -35.43 23.81
C TYR A 626 6.74 -35.50 24.93
N PHE A 627 6.65 -36.48 25.83
CA PHE A 627 7.65 -36.69 26.88
C PHE A 627 9.03 -37.01 26.29
N LEU A 628 9.08 -37.86 25.26
CA LEU A 628 10.34 -38.21 24.57
C LEU A 628 11.01 -36.99 23.95
N ILE A 629 10.26 -36.17 23.21
CA ILE A 629 10.75 -34.91 22.62
C ILE A 629 11.28 -33.98 23.71
N VAL A 630 10.49 -33.76 24.77
CA VAL A 630 10.83 -32.82 25.84
C VAL A 630 12.07 -33.25 26.61
N GLN A 631 12.19 -34.54 26.94
CA GLN A 631 13.38 -35.03 27.64
C GLN A 631 14.62 -34.91 26.77
N ASP A 632 14.51 -35.19 25.47
CA ASP A 632 15.64 -35.19 24.54
C ASP A 632 16.29 -33.80 24.42
N PHE A 633 15.52 -32.76 24.09
CA PHE A 633 16.10 -31.42 23.96
C PHE A 633 16.58 -30.85 25.31
N ILE A 634 15.97 -31.24 26.45
CA ILE A 634 16.46 -30.85 27.78
C ILE A 634 17.80 -31.52 28.09
N LYS A 635 17.92 -32.81 27.77
CA LYS A 635 19.15 -33.58 27.98
C LYS A 635 20.28 -33.05 27.10
N GLU A 636 20.02 -32.77 25.82
CA GLU A 636 20.99 -32.16 24.92
C GLU A 636 21.39 -30.74 25.36
N ALA A 637 20.43 -29.90 25.77
CA ALA A 637 20.73 -28.57 26.31
C ALA A 637 21.74 -28.65 27.47
N ARG A 638 21.53 -29.57 28.43
CA ARG A 638 22.47 -29.76 29.55
C ARG A 638 23.84 -30.24 29.09
N LYS A 639 23.92 -31.17 28.12
CA LYS A 639 25.21 -31.62 27.54
C LYS A 639 25.97 -30.48 26.87
N MET A 640 25.25 -29.57 26.20
CA MET A 640 25.81 -28.38 25.56
C MET A 640 26.19 -27.27 26.55
N GLY A 641 25.97 -27.47 27.86
CA GLY A 641 26.23 -26.44 28.88
C GLY A 641 25.16 -25.34 28.95
N VAL A 642 23.99 -25.55 28.34
CA VAL A 642 22.84 -24.63 28.44
C VAL A 642 22.07 -24.93 29.72
N SER A 643 21.99 -23.93 30.60
CA SER A 643 21.25 -24.04 31.87
C SER A 643 19.74 -24.24 31.63
N VAL A 644 19.19 -25.32 32.17
CA VAL A 644 17.75 -25.60 32.17
C VAL A 644 17.21 -25.47 33.60
N GLY A 645 16.09 -24.76 33.78
CA GLY A 645 15.46 -24.62 35.09
C GLY A 645 15.01 -25.97 35.70
N PRO A 646 14.69 -26.01 37.01
CA PRO A 646 14.39 -27.26 37.72
C PRO A 646 13.02 -27.89 37.37
N GLY A 647 12.23 -27.28 36.48
CA GLY A 647 10.83 -27.61 36.25
C GLY A 647 9.90 -26.57 36.88
N ARG A 648 8.72 -26.34 36.28
CA ARG A 648 7.73 -25.34 36.73
C ARG A 648 6.33 -25.77 36.31
N GLY A 649 5.30 -25.27 37.00
CA GLY A 649 3.91 -25.67 36.78
C GLY A 649 3.64 -27.12 37.19
N SER A 650 2.54 -27.69 36.70
CA SER A 650 2.09 -29.05 37.07
C SER A 650 3.08 -30.16 36.66
N ALA A 651 3.97 -29.91 35.70
CA ALA A 651 4.99 -30.88 35.28
C ALA A 651 5.96 -31.27 36.42
N ALA A 652 6.16 -30.42 37.42
CA ALA A 652 7.01 -30.73 38.58
C ALA A 652 6.44 -31.83 39.47
N GLY A 653 5.14 -32.14 39.38
CA GLY A 653 4.49 -33.23 40.11
C GLY A 653 4.59 -34.61 39.45
N SER A 654 5.24 -34.74 38.29
CA SER A 654 5.39 -36.02 37.58
C SER A 654 6.70 -36.71 37.89
N ALA A 655 6.63 -37.92 38.44
CA ALA A 655 7.79 -38.77 38.68
C ALA A 655 8.43 -39.23 37.36
N VAL A 656 7.63 -39.48 36.32
CA VAL A 656 8.13 -39.77 34.97
C VAL A 656 8.97 -38.61 34.43
N ALA A 657 8.53 -37.36 34.62
CA ALA A 657 9.27 -36.17 34.22
C ALA A 657 10.58 -36.00 35.02
N TYR A 658 10.58 -36.34 36.31
CA TYR A 658 11.78 -36.30 37.15
C TYR A 658 12.83 -37.34 36.72
N CYS A 659 12.40 -38.58 36.49
CA CYS A 659 13.26 -39.69 36.05
C CYS A 659 13.82 -39.49 34.64
N THR A 660 13.02 -38.97 33.72
CA THR A 660 13.48 -38.59 32.37
C THR A 660 14.25 -37.26 32.36
N THR A 661 14.47 -36.66 33.54
CA THR A 661 15.26 -35.45 33.74
C THR A 661 14.64 -34.16 33.17
N ILE A 662 13.39 -34.22 32.69
CA ILE A 662 12.59 -33.06 32.30
C ILE A 662 12.48 -32.08 33.48
N THR A 663 12.28 -32.61 34.69
CA THR A 663 12.32 -31.85 35.93
C THR A 663 13.48 -32.31 36.82
N ASN A 664 13.78 -31.51 37.83
CA ASN A 664 14.86 -31.75 38.79
C ASN A 664 14.37 -31.66 40.25
N ILE A 665 13.04 -31.69 40.45
CA ILE A 665 12.37 -31.75 41.75
C ILE A 665 11.73 -33.12 41.85
N ASP A 666 12.01 -33.82 42.95
CA ASP A 666 11.47 -35.14 43.24
C ASP A 666 10.03 -35.01 43.79
N PRO A 667 9.00 -35.40 43.03
CA PRO A 667 7.61 -35.22 43.48
C PRO A 667 7.24 -36.18 44.61
N ILE A 668 7.86 -37.35 44.71
CA ILE A 668 7.54 -38.32 45.77
C ILE A 668 8.02 -37.78 47.14
N LYS A 669 9.13 -37.05 47.15
CA LYS A 669 9.67 -36.45 48.37
C LYS A 669 8.89 -35.23 48.86
N TYR A 670 8.26 -34.49 47.96
CA TYR A 670 7.69 -33.17 48.24
C TYR A 670 6.16 -33.10 48.11
N ASP A 671 5.51 -34.24 47.86
CA ASP A 671 4.07 -34.40 47.62
C ASP A 671 3.53 -33.53 46.47
#